data_AF-A0A8S1N2B4-F1
#
_entry.id   AF-A0A8S1N2B4-F1
#
_cell.length_a   1.000
_cell.length_b   1.000
_cell.length_c   1.000
_cell.angle_alpha   90.00
_cell.angle_beta   90.00
_cell.angle_gamma   90.00
#
_symmetry.space_group_name_H-M   'P 1'
#
loop_
_entity.id
_entity.type
_entity.pdbx_description
1 polymer ?
#
loop_
_entity_poly.entity_id
_entity_poly.type
_entity_poly.pdbx_seq_one_letter_code
_entity_poly.pdbx_strand_id
1 'polypeptide(L)'
;MQQIQEEFANLKLDSNITGFIHCDDFDKHFSNKQHYENPKRTQSIDQTIQNYLAQHDVKKQVEQMSQFNQCEIDHLRLVYDQDYIDFVEGLFEDIGDQKNTKEVVHLSDTYLCKTSAFTARKCVQAVLEGVDKILTKEWRNAFCSVRPPGHHSGHKSKPTGFCIYNNVAIAAKYARQKHQVNKIVIFDWDVHHCDGTESVFYEDPNTLVISIHRYDQGNFYPRSGDPEKIGGKNAEFKNVNVGWNVTDDGPAPGYDDYVYAFDRLLGPIIKEFQPDFIIISAGYDSAKGDPLGCIDNTPQGYQYITEKLSQICPRVLAVLEGGYNLDVTANCALATLKQLMRIPQEFPANIEPCKCGISAVTTTVDKHKEFWTCLTSNDLIEYQKRFIGQAADVITGGHLQSFQIKDDLIIKTTKKGEFQFYSTLNDQTNPFYEENQRLIKFMPKLISLDEKTCSITMENLSYGLENGSIIDLKIGYKTYNPNGPAIKREKELKKAAQCDQNYMGFRVAGIKIRDQIGALTVNKNGSDAYKWIRNDKQMREIIEQVFQSNLVEEPNKEALQGCIKFIQELIEVLQTSKRIFRNTSILIIVDNMAKKYRIKWIDFNYVMKLSDDCENPQAQVDNNIIGGLKYLISMLRQIDSK
;
A
#
# COMPACT_ATOMS: atom_id res chain seq x y z
N MET A 1 52.00 -24.37 15.57
CA MET A 1 51.55 -25.54 14.78
C MET A 1 50.32 -26.19 15.37
N GLN A 2 50.32 -26.60 16.64
CA GLN A 2 49.15 -27.20 17.31
C GLN A 2 47.95 -26.24 17.40
N GLN A 3 48.19 -24.97 17.73
CA GLN A 3 47.17 -23.91 17.73
C GLN A 3 46.62 -23.58 16.32
N ILE A 4 47.46 -23.67 15.29
CA ILE A 4 47.04 -23.49 13.89
C ILE A 4 46.25 -24.73 13.41
N GLN A 5 46.60 -25.93 13.88
CA GLN A 5 45.84 -27.16 13.60
C GLN A 5 44.49 -27.17 14.33
N GLU A 6 44.38 -26.61 15.53
CA GLU A 6 43.11 -26.40 16.23
C GLU A 6 42.26 -25.33 15.54
N GLU A 7 42.85 -24.22 15.08
CA GLU A 7 42.15 -23.22 14.27
C GLU A 7 41.67 -23.80 12.93
N PHE A 8 42.47 -24.63 12.25
CA PHE A 8 42.06 -25.33 11.02
C PHE A 8 41.05 -26.45 11.26
N ALA A 9 41.11 -27.16 12.39
CA ALA A 9 40.11 -28.17 12.77
C ALA A 9 38.76 -27.53 13.16
N ASN A 10 38.78 -26.30 13.66
CA ASN A 10 37.57 -25.52 13.98
C ASN A 10 37.00 -24.75 12.78
N LEU A 11 37.69 -24.70 11.65
CA LEU A 11 37.14 -24.25 10.37
C LEU A 11 36.25 -25.35 9.78
N LYS A 12 35.11 -25.65 10.42
CA LYS A 12 34.01 -26.33 9.73
C LYS A 12 33.66 -25.49 8.51
N LEU A 13 33.90 -26.05 7.32
CA LEU A 13 33.35 -25.55 6.06
C LEU A 13 31.83 -25.47 6.21
N ASP A 14 31.21 -24.40 5.71
CA ASP A 14 29.77 -24.26 5.78
C ASP A 14 29.11 -25.47 5.09
N SER A 15 28.21 -26.12 5.82
CA SER A 15 27.47 -27.28 5.32
C SER A 15 26.72 -26.92 4.04
N ASN A 16 26.55 -27.88 3.15
CA ASN A 16 25.66 -27.75 1.99
C ASN A 16 24.26 -28.31 2.25
N ILE A 17 24.01 -28.80 3.46
CA ILE A 17 22.73 -29.39 3.87
C ILE A 17 21.75 -28.30 4.28
N THR A 18 20.53 -28.41 3.77
CA THR A 18 19.35 -27.68 4.25
C THR A 18 18.56 -28.58 5.19
N GLY A 19 18.29 -28.11 6.40
CA GLY A 19 17.42 -28.83 7.35
C GLY A 19 15.94 -28.71 6.98
N PHE A 20 15.19 -29.80 7.13
CA PHE A 20 13.73 -29.77 7.12
C PHE A 20 13.19 -30.43 8.39
N ILE A 21 12.48 -29.67 9.21
CA ILE A 21 11.95 -30.16 10.49
C ILE A 21 10.43 -30.24 10.42
N HIS A 22 9.89 -31.44 10.66
CA HIS A 22 8.46 -31.70 10.77
C HIS A 22 8.21 -32.89 11.71
N CYS A 23 7.16 -32.83 12.53
CA CYS A 23 6.87 -33.87 13.51
C CYS A 23 5.36 -34.12 13.62
N ASP A 24 4.94 -35.39 13.61
CA ASP A 24 3.54 -35.81 13.75
C ASP A 24 2.92 -35.38 15.09
N ASP A 25 3.74 -35.13 16.11
CA ASP A 25 3.28 -34.60 17.40
C ASP A 25 2.58 -33.24 17.25
N PHE A 26 2.89 -32.48 16.20
CA PHE A 26 2.23 -31.21 15.90
C PHE A 26 0.73 -31.38 15.63
N ASP A 27 0.30 -32.53 15.13
CA ASP A 27 -1.11 -32.80 14.83
C ASP A 27 -1.95 -33.04 16.08
N LYS A 28 -1.30 -33.28 17.23
CA LYS A 28 -1.98 -33.45 18.52
C LYS A 28 -2.63 -32.16 19.00
N HIS A 29 -2.22 -30.99 18.51
CA HIS A 29 -2.95 -29.75 18.77
C HIS A 29 -4.17 -29.66 17.84
N PHE A 30 -5.40 -29.87 18.33
CA PHE A 30 -6.57 -29.93 17.46
C PHE A 30 -7.77 -29.13 18.00
N SER A 31 -8.64 -28.74 17.08
CA SER A 31 -9.93 -28.14 17.38
C SER A 31 -11.03 -29.18 17.12
N ASN A 32 -12.05 -29.20 18.00
CA ASN A 32 -13.27 -29.99 17.80
C ASN A 32 -14.32 -29.28 16.92
N LYS A 33 -13.99 -28.12 16.36
CA LYS A 33 -14.78 -27.36 15.38
C LYS A 33 -13.96 -27.15 14.11
N GLN A 34 -14.65 -26.93 12.98
CA GLN A 34 -13.98 -26.47 11.77
C GLN A 34 -13.27 -25.14 12.06
N HIS A 35 -11.98 -25.09 11.75
CA HIS A 35 -11.11 -23.98 12.05
C HIS A 35 -10.02 -23.88 10.97
N TYR A 36 -9.64 -22.65 10.59
CA TYR A 36 -8.63 -22.42 9.55
C TYR A 36 -7.27 -22.99 9.97
N GLU A 37 -6.81 -22.67 11.19
CA GLU A 37 -5.67 -23.33 11.81
C GLU A 37 -6.06 -24.76 12.21
N ASN A 38 -5.46 -25.77 11.57
CA ASN A 38 -5.74 -27.18 11.81
C ASN A 38 -4.55 -28.08 11.37
N PRO A 39 -4.46 -29.35 11.85
CA PRO A 39 -3.36 -30.26 11.54
C PRO A 39 -3.05 -30.48 10.05
N LYS A 40 -4.06 -30.40 9.18
CA LYS A 40 -3.88 -30.67 7.74
C LYS A 40 -2.91 -29.70 7.07
N ARG A 41 -2.69 -28.52 7.67
CA ARG A 41 -1.73 -27.52 7.17
C ARG A 41 -0.32 -28.10 7.09
N THR A 42 0.22 -28.56 8.21
CA THR A 42 1.57 -29.13 8.27
C THR A 42 1.65 -30.48 7.58
N GLN A 43 0.59 -31.30 7.63
CA GLN A 43 0.50 -32.56 6.88
C GLN A 43 0.60 -32.33 5.36
N SER A 44 -0.11 -31.32 4.82
CA SER A 44 -0.07 -31.00 3.39
C SER A 44 1.31 -30.51 2.93
N ILE A 45 1.99 -29.74 3.79
CA ILE A 45 3.36 -29.27 3.56
C ILE A 45 4.32 -30.45 3.53
N ASP A 46 4.30 -31.30 4.57
CA ASP A 46 5.17 -32.48 4.63
C ASP A 46 4.94 -33.38 3.42
N GLN A 47 3.69 -33.77 3.14
CA GLN A 47 3.36 -34.62 2.00
C GLN A 47 3.87 -34.06 0.67
N THR A 48 3.73 -32.75 0.45
CA THR A 48 4.20 -32.06 -0.76
C THR A 48 5.72 -32.06 -0.87
N ILE A 49 6.42 -31.81 0.24
CA ILE A 49 7.89 -31.83 0.30
C ILE A 49 8.41 -33.26 0.12
N GLN A 50 7.85 -34.25 0.80
CA GLN A 50 8.25 -35.66 0.65
C GLN A 50 8.07 -36.13 -0.80
N ASN A 51 6.96 -35.77 -1.45
CA ASN A 51 6.73 -36.08 -2.86
C ASN A 51 7.79 -35.44 -3.76
N TYR A 52 8.10 -34.16 -3.53
CA TYR A 52 9.15 -33.47 -4.28
C TYR A 52 10.52 -34.14 -4.12
N LEU A 53 10.91 -34.43 -2.87
CA LEU A 53 12.18 -35.08 -2.55
C LEU A 53 12.26 -36.52 -3.10
N ALA A 54 11.14 -37.23 -3.18
CA ALA A 54 11.09 -38.57 -3.78
C ALA A 54 11.30 -38.54 -5.30
N GLN A 55 10.86 -37.48 -5.98
CA GLN A 55 10.90 -37.36 -7.44
C GLN A 55 12.20 -36.74 -7.98
N HIS A 56 13.00 -36.09 -7.14
CA HIS A 56 14.19 -35.36 -7.56
C HIS A 56 15.44 -35.89 -6.85
N ASP A 57 16.59 -35.93 -7.54
CA ASP A 57 17.88 -36.36 -6.97
C ASP A 57 18.53 -35.25 -6.12
N VAL A 58 17.76 -34.73 -5.16
CA VAL A 58 18.15 -33.66 -4.23
C VAL A 58 18.15 -34.12 -2.77
N LYS A 59 17.81 -35.39 -2.50
CA LYS A 59 17.76 -35.97 -1.14
C LYS A 59 19.08 -35.82 -0.38
N LYS A 60 20.22 -35.84 -1.08
CA LYS A 60 21.55 -35.65 -0.46
C LYS A 60 21.80 -34.21 0.02
N GLN A 61 20.92 -33.27 -0.32
CA GLN A 61 21.01 -31.86 0.06
C GLN A 61 20.07 -31.49 1.23
N VAL A 62 19.19 -32.41 1.64
CA VAL A 62 18.21 -32.16 2.70
C VAL A 62 18.33 -33.22 3.79
N GLU A 63 18.48 -32.78 5.02
CA GLU A 63 18.39 -33.63 6.20
C GLU A 63 17.06 -33.38 6.89
N GLN A 64 16.31 -34.46 7.14
CA GLN A 64 15.02 -34.38 7.82
C GLN A 64 15.17 -34.70 9.30
N MET A 65 14.47 -33.93 10.12
CA MET A 65 14.36 -34.18 11.56
C MET A 65 12.89 -34.22 11.98
N SER A 66 12.50 -35.30 12.66
CA SER A 66 11.14 -35.50 13.15
C SER A 66 11.04 -35.94 14.61
N GLN A 67 12.19 -36.11 15.28
CA GLN A 67 12.28 -36.58 16.65
C GLN A 67 13.18 -35.67 17.47
N PHE A 68 12.62 -35.14 18.55
CA PHE A 68 13.27 -34.24 19.52
C PHE A 68 12.38 -34.18 20.78
N ASN A 69 12.95 -33.74 21.89
CA ASN A 69 12.22 -33.65 23.16
C ASN A 69 11.30 -32.42 23.20
N GLN A 70 10.57 -32.24 24.31
CA GLN A 70 9.90 -30.97 24.59
C GLN A 70 10.95 -29.93 24.99
N CYS A 71 10.71 -28.68 24.61
CA CYS A 71 11.53 -27.55 25.06
C CYS A 71 11.52 -27.44 26.59
N GLU A 72 12.68 -27.19 27.20
CA GLU A 72 12.76 -26.87 28.62
C GLU A 72 12.01 -25.56 28.94
N ILE A 73 11.43 -25.47 30.15
CA ILE A 73 10.66 -24.30 30.58
C ILE A 73 11.55 -23.04 30.63
N ASP A 74 12.84 -23.20 30.95
CA ASP A 74 13.79 -22.07 31.03
C ASP A 74 13.96 -21.34 29.70
N HIS A 75 13.83 -22.02 28.56
CA HIS A 75 13.84 -21.35 27.27
C HIS A 75 12.56 -20.55 27.01
N LEU A 76 11.41 -20.97 27.56
CA LEU A 76 10.16 -20.19 27.45
C LEU A 76 10.27 -18.88 28.25
N ARG A 77 10.98 -18.91 29.38
CA ARG A 77 11.25 -17.74 30.24
C ARG A 77 12.10 -16.66 29.56
N LEU A 78 12.63 -16.91 28.36
CA LEU A 78 13.28 -15.88 27.54
C LEU A 78 12.31 -14.83 27.01
N VAL A 79 11.02 -15.16 26.93
CA VAL A 79 9.96 -14.28 26.42
C VAL A 79 8.81 -14.12 27.41
N TYR A 80 8.50 -15.16 28.18
CA TYR A 80 7.31 -15.21 29.01
C TYR A 80 7.62 -15.10 30.50
N ASP A 81 6.72 -14.45 31.24
CA ASP A 81 6.69 -14.55 32.69
C ASP A 81 6.13 -15.91 33.14
N GLN A 82 6.26 -16.18 34.44
CA GLN A 82 5.79 -17.45 35.01
C GLN A 82 4.27 -17.57 34.92
N ASP A 83 3.52 -16.47 35.08
CA ASP A 83 2.06 -16.48 35.06
C ASP A 83 1.51 -16.94 33.70
N TYR A 84 2.11 -16.50 32.59
CA TYR A 84 1.74 -16.97 31.26
C TYR A 84 2.03 -18.46 31.06
N ILE A 85 3.22 -18.91 31.49
CA ILE A 85 3.64 -20.31 31.39
C ILE A 85 2.68 -21.19 32.21
N ASP A 86 2.40 -20.81 33.45
CA ASP A 86 1.47 -21.52 34.33
C ASP A 86 0.06 -21.56 33.75
N PHE A 87 -0.39 -20.48 33.10
CA PHE A 87 -1.68 -20.47 32.40
C PHE A 87 -1.72 -21.52 31.27
N VAL A 88 -0.70 -21.58 30.41
CA VAL A 88 -0.68 -22.49 29.25
C VAL A 88 -0.49 -23.93 29.68
N GLU A 89 0.50 -24.20 30.53
CA GLU A 89 0.84 -25.55 30.97
C GLU A 89 -0.23 -26.10 31.94
N GLY A 90 -0.77 -25.26 32.83
CA GLY A 90 -1.73 -25.66 33.87
C GLY A 90 -3.19 -25.73 33.43
N LEU A 91 -3.56 -25.25 32.23
CA LEU A 91 -4.98 -25.11 31.81
C LEU A 91 -5.80 -26.40 31.91
N PHE A 92 -5.15 -27.55 31.71
CA PHE A 92 -5.78 -28.89 31.73
C PHE A 92 -5.30 -29.78 32.88
N GLU A 93 -4.42 -29.26 33.75
CA GLU A 93 -3.93 -29.95 34.93
C GLU A 93 -4.96 -29.92 36.08
N ASP A 94 -4.78 -30.81 37.06
CA ASP A 94 -5.63 -30.88 38.25
C ASP A 94 -5.05 -29.96 39.35
N ILE A 95 -5.70 -28.82 39.62
CA ILE A 95 -5.29 -27.89 40.69
C ILE A 95 -6.41 -27.82 41.74
N GLY A 96 -6.24 -28.55 42.85
CA GLY A 96 -7.28 -28.70 43.87
C GLY A 96 -8.52 -29.44 43.34
N ASP A 97 -9.72 -28.92 43.63
CA ASP A 97 -11.00 -29.46 43.11
C ASP A 97 -11.39 -28.87 41.73
N GLN A 98 -10.54 -28.05 41.12
CA GLN A 98 -10.83 -27.37 39.85
C GLN A 98 -10.03 -28.01 38.71
N LYS A 99 -10.73 -28.69 37.79
CA LYS A 99 -10.20 -29.15 36.50
C LYS A 99 -11.04 -28.60 35.37
N ASN A 100 -10.41 -28.17 34.30
CA ASN A 100 -11.13 -27.98 33.05
C ASN A 100 -11.51 -29.34 32.45
N THR A 101 -12.81 -29.68 32.54
CA THR A 101 -13.32 -30.95 32.01
C THR A 101 -13.49 -30.94 30.49
N LYS A 102 -13.38 -29.78 29.84
CA LYS A 102 -13.47 -29.67 28.38
C LYS A 102 -12.22 -30.28 27.72
N GLU A 103 -12.42 -30.91 26.58
CA GLU A 103 -11.32 -31.42 25.74
C GLU A 103 -10.62 -30.30 24.96
N VAL A 104 -11.40 -29.30 24.54
CA VAL A 104 -10.95 -28.11 23.81
C VAL A 104 -11.58 -26.86 24.43
N VAL A 105 -10.76 -25.86 24.69
CA VAL A 105 -11.13 -24.51 25.13
C VAL A 105 -10.97 -23.57 23.94
N HIS A 106 -12.05 -22.88 23.59
CA HIS A 106 -12.04 -21.85 22.55
C HIS A 106 -11.90 -20.48 23.21
N LEU A 107 -10.85 -19.75 22.86
CA LEU A 107 -10.67 -18.34 23.16
C LEU A 107 -11.32 -17.50 22.03
N SER A 108 -11.08 -16.20 21.98
CA SER A 108 -11.67 -15.31 20.97
C SER A 108 -11.27 -15.67 19.54
N ASP A 109 -9.99 -15.92 19.33
CA ASP A 109 -9.34 -16.09 18.03
C ASP A 109 -8.32 -17.23 18.05
N THR A 110 -8.36 -18.08 19.08
CA THR A 110 -7.40 -19.17 19.32
C THR A 110 -8.14 -20.31 20.02
N TYR A 111 -7.65 -21.54 19.90
CA TYR A 111 -8.15 -22.67 20.68
C TYR A 111 -6.99 -23.37 21.38
N LEU A 112 -7.30 -24.06 22.48
CA LEU A 112 -6.36 -24.88 23.23
C LEU A 112 -7.01 -26.24 23.49
N CYS A 113 -6.26 -27.32 23.35
CA CYS A 113 -6.68 -28.66 23.74
C CYS A 113 -5.70 -29.23 24.78
N LYS A 114 -6.03 -30.39 25.36
CA LYS A 114 -5.21 -31.04 26.41
C LYS A 114 -3.73 -31.23 26.03
N THR A 115 -3.44 -31.34 24.73
CA THR A 115 -2.11 -31.55 24.17
C THR A 115 -1.47 -30.27 23.64
N SER A 116 -2.11 -29.10 23.76
CA SER A 116 -1.60 -27.81 23.27
C SER A 116 -0.26 -27.43 23.89
N ALA A 117 -0.11 -27.50 25.22
CA ALA A 117 1.12 -27.15 25.92
C ALA A 117 2.30 -28.03 25.46
N PHE A 118 2.10 -29.36 25.49
CA PHE A 118 3.04 -30.34 24.95
C PHE A 118 3.45 -30.01 23.50
N THR A 119 2.46 -29.75 22.64
CA THR A 119 2.69 -29.51 21.22
C THR A 119 3.42 -28.19 20.98
N ALA A 120 3.06 -27.13 21.70
CA ALA A 120 3.72 -25.83 21.62
C ALA A 120 5.19 -25.92 22.08
N ARG A 121 5.48 -26.67 23.16
CA ARG A 121 6.87 -26.91 23.60
C ARG A 121 7.67 -27.74 22.60
N LYS A 122 7.03 -28.68 21.90
CA LYS A 122 7.66 -29.42 20.80
C LYS A 122 7.96 -28.52 19.61
N CYS A 123 7.09 -27.56 19.29
CA CYS A 123 7.33 -26.57 18.24
C CYS A 123 8.52 -25.67 18.56
N VAL A 124 8.57 -25.15 19.79
CA VAL A 124 9.72 -24.36 20.24
C VAL A 124 10.99 -25.19 20.12
N GLN A 125 11.01 -26.43 20.63
CA GLN A 125 12.21 -27.27 20.53
C GLN A 125 12.63 -27.51 19.08
N ALA A 126 11.69 -27.82 18.18
CA ALA A 126 11.99 -27.98 16.76
C ALA A 126 12.75 -26.79 16.19
N VAL A 127 12.30 -25.57 16.51
CA VAL A 127 12.96 -24.34 16.08
C VAL A 127 14.34 -24.18 16.73
N LEU A 128 14.49 -24.51 18.02
CA LEU A 128 15.78 -24.46 18.71
C LEU A 128 16.80 -25.46 18.15
N GLU A 129 16.38 -26.67 17.75
CA GLU A 129 17.23 -27.64 17.05
C GLU A 129 17.73 -27.07 15.71
N GLY A 130 16.85 -26.38 14.97
CA GLY A 130 17.22 -25.66 13.76
C GLY A 130 18.25 -24.58 14.01
N VAL A 131 18.06 -23.77 15.06
CA VAL A 131 19.05 -22.75 15.50
C VAL A 131 20.39 -23.41 15.82
N ASP A 132 20.39 -24.44 16.66
CA ASP A 132 21.60 -25.15 17.07
C ASP A 132 22.36 -25.66 15.84
N LYS A 133 21.69 -26.41 14.95
CA LYS A 133 22.34 -27.02 13.78
C LYS A 133 22.85 -25.99 12.77
N ILE A 134 22.17 -24.86 12.60
CA ILE A 134 22.66 -23.79 11.72
C ILE A 134 23.89 -23.12 12.33
N LEU A 135 23.85 -22.78 13.62
CA LEU A 135 24.93 -22.03 14.28
C LEU A 135 26.15 -22.89 14.61
N THR A 136 25.98 -24.22 14.77
CA THR A 136 27.09 -25.19 14.84
C THR A 136 27.61 -25.65 13.47
N LYS A 137 27.08 -25.08 12.39
CA LYS A 137 27.42 -25.34 10.98
C LYS A 137 27.15 -26.77 10.51
N GLU A 138 26.27 -27.51 11.19
CA GLU A 138 25.80 -28.81 10.71
C GLU A 138 24.87 -28.64 9.51
N TRP A 139 24.03 -27.61 9.55
CA TRP A 139 23.18 -27.17 8.45
C TRP A 139 23.56 -25.76 8.00
N ARG A 140 23.33 -25.45 6.73
CA ARG A 140 23.48 -24.10 6.19
C ARG A 140 22.34 -23.20 6.65
N ASN A 141 21.15 -23.74 6.54
CA ASN A 141 19.86 -23.10 6.74
C ASN A 141 18.82 -24.21 7.00
N ALA A 142 17.62 -23.84 7.44
CA ALA A 142 16.55 -24.81 7.67
C ALA A 142 15.15 -24.22 7.49
N PHE A 143 14.19 -25.11 7.25
CA PHE A 143 12.76 -24.81 7.30
C PHE A 143 12.06 -25.68 8.34
N CYS A 144 11.37 -25.05 9.29
CA CYS A 144 10.60 -25.68 10.36
C CYS A 144 9.10 -25.61 10.04
N SER A 145 8.51 -26.73 9.63
CA SER A 145 7.07 -26.89 9.41
C SER A 145 6.37 -27.25 10.72
N VAL A 146 6.16 -26.22 11.57
CA VAL A 146 5.67 -26.33 12.95
C VAL A 146 4.23 -25.82 13.09
N ARG A 147 3.50 -26.33 14.08
CA ARG A 147 2.23 -25.74 14.55
C ARG A 147 1.96 -26.10 16.01
N PRO A 148 1.54 -25.15 16.87
CA PRO A 148 0.95 -23.84 16.55
C PRO A 148 1.95 -22.76 16.08
N PRO A 149 1.47 -21.72 15.38
CA PRO A 149 2.26 -20.52 15.05
C PRO A 149 2.65 -19.72 16.31
N GLY A 150 3.44 -18.65 16.14
CA GLY A 150 4.02 -17.92 17.25
C GLY A 150 3.99 -16.38 17.17
N HIS A 151 4.00 -15.76 16.00
CA HIS A 151 4.36 -14.34 15.85
C HIS A 151 3.42 -13.32 16.53
N HIS A 152 2.19 -13.70 16.89
CA HIS A 152 1.24 -12.86 17.64
C HIS A 152 1.42 -12.92 19.17
N SER A 153 2.18 -13.88 19.68
CA SER A 153 2.35 -14.11 21.12
C SER A 153 3.55 -13.34 21.69
N GLY A 154 3.52 -13.03 23.00
CA GLY A 154 4.65 -12.39 23.72
C GLY A 154 4.35 -11.04 24.36
N HIS A 155 3.17 -10.45 24.13
CA HIS A 155 2.78 -9.15 24.69
C HIS A 155 1.44 -9.16 25.47
N LYS A 156 0.73 -10.30 25.43
CA LYS A 156 -0.54 -10.52 26.12
C LYS A 156 -0.38 -11.64 27.13
N SER A 157 -1.19 -11.61 28.19
CA SER A 157 -1.21 -12.65 29.21
C SER A 157 -1.93 -13.95 28.78
N LYS A 158 -2.35 -14.06 27.52
CA LYS A 158 -3.04 -15.23 26.96
C LYS A 158 -2.70 -15.45 25.48
N PRO A 159 -2.79 -16.69 24.96
CA PRO A 159 -2.68 -16.99 23.53
C PRO A 159 -3.64 -16.16 22.66
N THR A 160 -3.16 -15.67 21.52
CA THR A 160 -3.94 -14.88 20.54
C THR A 160 -3.47 -15.13 19.11
N GLY A 161 -4.33 -14.89 18.13
CA GLY A 161 -3.98 -15.05 16.71
C GLY A 161 -3.49 -16.46 16.36
N PHE A 162 -4.12 -17.48 16.95
CA PHE A 162 -3.71 -18.89 16.90
C PHE A 162 -2.36 -19.21 17.56
N CYS A 163 -1.64 -18.22 18.09
CA CYS A 163 -0.29 -18.37 18.59
C CYS A 163 -0.27 -18.67 20.09
N ILE A 164 0.51 -19.69 20.50
CA ILE A 164 0.70 -20.05 21.91
C ILE A 164 2.03 -19.50 22.43
N TYR A 165 3.16 -20.03 21.97
CA TYR A 165 4.49 -19.49 22.28
C TYR A 165 5.10 -18.89 21.02
N ASN A 166 5.82 -17.78 21.19
CA ASN A 166 6.46 -17.07 20.09
C ASN A 166 7.74 -17.77 19.69
N ASN A 167 7.60 -18.72 18.76
CA ASN A 167 8.66 -19.58 18.28
C ASN A 167 9.89 -18.78 17.80
N VAL A 168 9.67 -17.74 16.99
CA VAL A 168 10.75 -16.92 16.41
C VAL A 168 11.44 -16.03 17.44
N ALA A 169 10.68 -15.47 18.39
CA ALA A 169 11.25 -14.62 19.43
C ALA A 169 12.09 -15.43 20.43
N ILE A 170 11.59 -16.59 20.85
CA ILE A 170 12.36 -17.51 21.70
C ILE A 170 13.64 -17.94 20.97
N ALA A 171 13.55 -18.31 19.69
CA ALA A 171 14.69 -18.71 18.89
C ALA A 171 15.76 -17.61 18.79
N ALA A 172 15.37 -16.36 18.57
CA ALA A 172 16.29 -15.23 18.53
C ALA A 172 16.99 -14.98 19.88
N LYS A 173 16.25 -14.99 20.99
CA LYS A 173 16.83 -14.83 22.33
C LYS A 173 17.75 -16.01 22.69
N TYR A 174 17.36 -17.23 22.33
CA TYR A 174 18.16 -18.45 22.52
C TYR A 174 19.46 -18.41 21.70
N ALA A 175 19.39 -18.04 20.42
CA ALA A 175 20.57 -17.87 19.57
C ALA A 175 21.58 -16.89 20.18
N ARG A 176 21.08 -15.78 20.75
CA ARG A 176 21.93 -14.81 21.45
C ARG A 176 22.52 -15.38 22.74
N GLN A 177 21.73 -16.05 23.57
CA GLN A 177 22.18 -16.57 24.86
C GLN A 177 23.17 -17.73 24.72
N LYS A 178 22.88 -18.71 23.86
CA LYS A 178 23.67 -19.93 23.71
C LYS A 178 24.83 -19.79 22.71
N HIS A 179 24.58 -19.13 21.57
CA HIS A 179 25.53 -19.05 20.46
C HIS A 179 26.15 -17.66 20.28
N GLN A 180 25.84 -16.71 21.17
CA GLN A 180 26.43 -15.36 21.16
C GLN A 180 26.19 -14.60 19.84
N VAL A 181 25.08 -14.88 19.16
CA VAL A 181 24.66 -14.16 17.96
C VAL A 181 24.33 -12.71 18.34
N ASN A 182 25.00 -11.76 17.71
CA ASN A 182 24.83 -10.35 18.03
C ASN A 182 23.65 -9.75 17.28
N LYS A 183 23.76 -9.63 15.95
CA LYS A 183 22.75 -8.96 15.11
C LYS A 183 21.81 -9.97 14.45
N ILE A 184 20.52 -9.87 14.77
CA ILE A 184 19.49 -10.78 14.25
C ILE A 184 18.48 -9.99 13.41
N VAL A 185 18.11 -10.50 12.25
CA VAL A 185 16.94 -10.03 11.50
C VAL A 185 15.81 -11.03 11.69
N ILE A 186 14.65 -10.52 12.09
CA ILE A 186 13.39 -11.24 12.00
C ILE A 186 12.63 -10.65 10.83
N PHE A 187 12.45 -11.45 9.78
CA PHE A 187 11.74 -11.05 8.56
C PHE A 187 10.37 -11.75 8.53
N ASP A 188 9.31 -10.99 8.72
CA ASP A 188 7.94 -11.48 8.70
C ASP A 188 7.22 -11.06 7.41
N TRP A 189 6.74 -12.05 6.66
CA TRP A 189 5.92 -11.85 5.46
C TRP A 189 4.51 -12.45 5.58
N ASP A 190 4.15 -12.93 6.77
CA ASP A 190 2.77 -13.33 7.07
C ASP A 190 1.86 -12.12 6.83
N VAL A 191 0.65 -12.36 6.33
CA VAL A 191 -0.25 -11.25 5.97
C VAL A 191 -0.67 -10.43 7.19
N HIS A 192 -0.58 -10.99 8.39
CA HIS A 192 -0.88 -10.31 9.63
C HIS A 192 0.38 -9.72 10.27
N HIS A 193 0.23 -8.53 10.85
CA HIS A 193 1.33 -7.90 11.57
C HIS A 193 1.77 -8.75 12.78
N CYS A 194 3.09 -8.94 12.94
CA CYS A 194 3.71 -9.70 14.01
C CYS A 194 3.79 -8.94 15.35
N ASP A 195 2.64 -8.50 15.85
CA ASP A 195 2.51 -7.66 17.05
C ASP A 195 3.18 -8.23 18.30
N GLY A 196 3.17 -9.56 18.46
CA GLY A 196 3.93 -10.26 19.50
C GLY A 196 5.43 -10.11 19.34
N THR A 197 5.95 -10.42 18.16
CA THR A 197 7.38 -10.33 17.88
C THR A 197 7.89 -8.89 17.91
N GLU A 198 7.17 -7.93 17.32
CA GLU A 198 7.44 -6.48 17.43
C GLU A 198 7.59 -6.09 18.91
N SER A 199 6.63 -6.47 19.76
CA SER A 199 6.65 -6.08 21.17
C SER A 199 7.84 -6.64 21.95
N VAL A 200 8.30 -7.86 21.66
CA VAL A 200 9.42 -8.49 22.39
C VAL A 200 10.75 -7.78 22.09
N PHE A 201 10.90 -7.26 20.87
CA PHE A 201 12.16 -6.64 20.42
C PHE A 201 12.08 -5.13 20.23
N TYR A 202 10.96 -4.49 20.59
CA TYR A 202 10.74 -3.07 20.36
C TYR A 202 11.86 -2.19 20.94
N GLU A 203 12.46 -2.58 22.06
CA GLU A 203 13.57 -1.87 22.73
C GLU A 203 14.95 -2.51 22.48
N ASP A 204 15.08 -3.46 21.55
CA ASP A 204 16.32 -4.24 21.31
C ASP A 204 17.12 -3.69 20.11
N PRO A 205 18.25 -2.98 20.32
CA PRO A 205 18.99 -2.36 19.22
C PRO A 205 19.67 -3.37 18.29
N ASN A 206 19.80 -4.63 18.72
CA ASN A 206 20.52 -5.68 18.01
C ASN A 206 19.58 -6.67 17.30
N THR A 207 18.27 -6.40 17.32
CA THR A 207 17.29 -7.14 16.53
C THR A 207 16.57 -6.18 15.60
N LEU A 208 16.66 -6.42 14.29
CA LEU A 208 15.87 -5.70 13.29
C LEU A 208 14.61 -6.52 12.99
N VAL A 209 13.45 -6.02 13.38
CA VAL A 209 12.14 -6.62 13.08
C VAL A 209 11.57 -5.95 11.83
N ILE A 210 11.23 -6.76 10.84
CA ILE A 210 10.61 -6.34 9.59
C ILE A 210 9.30 -7.08 9.45
N SER A 211 8.21 -6.37 9.18
CA SER A 211 6.92 -6.97 8.87
C SER A 211 6.32 -6.35 7.62
N ILE A 212 5.98 -7.20 6.64
CA ILE A 212 5.17 -6.83 5.47
C ILE A 212 3.78 -7.44 5.66
N HIS A 213 2.76 -6.62 5.87
CA HIS A 213 1.45 -7.11 6.27
C HIS A 213 0.31 -6.27 5.68
N ARG A 214 -0.88 -6.84 5.61
CA ARG A 214 -2.09 -6.07 5.32
C ARG A 214 -2.46 -5.24 6.54
N TYR A 215 -2.69 -3.95 6.31
CA TYR A 215 -2.89 -2.96 7.37
C TYR A 215 -4.25 -2.27 7.29
N ASP A 216 -4.69 -1.89 6.08
CA ASP A 216 -5.96 -1.20 5.81
C ASP A 216 -6.21 -0.03 6.78
N GLN A 217 -5.20 0.81 6.97
CA GLN A 217 -5.19 1.96 7.89
C GLN A 217 -5.50 1.56 9.35
N GLY A 218 -4.98 0.40 9.76
CA GLY A 218 -5.19 -0.17 11.10
C GLY A 218 -6.53 -0.89 11.28
N ASN A 219 -7.31 -1.12 10.21
CA ASN A 219 -8.59 -1.81 10.30
C ASN A 219 -8.47 -3.34 10.13
N PHE A 220 -7.42 -3.81 9.46
CA PHE A 220 -7.18 -5.25 9.30
C PHE A 220 -6.65 -5.86 10.61
N TYR A 221 -6.92 -7.15 10.86
CA TYR A 221 -6.40 -7.84 12.04
C TYR A 221 -4.86 -7.85 12.01
N PRO A 222 -4.16 -7.63 13.14
CA PRO A 222 -4.64 -7.46 14.51
C PRO A 222 -4.92 -6.00 14.94
N ARG A 223 -5.04 -5.06 13.98
CA ARG A 223 -5.20 -3.61 14.20
C ARG A 223 -3.97 -2.96 14.82
N SER A 224 -2.79 -3.40 14.38
CA SER A 224 -1.48 -2.84 14.71
C SER A 224 -0.58 -2.91 13.46
N GLY A 225 0.72 -2.62 13.58
CA GLY A 225 1.64 -2.56 12.44
C GLY A 225 1.72 -1.19 11.77
N ASP A 226 1.47 -0.12 12.53
CA ASP A 226 1.58 1.24 12.02
C ASP A 226 3.01 1.53 11.52
N PRO A 227 3.19 2.01 10.27
CA PRO A 227 4.50 2.45 9.75
C PRO A 227 5.20 3.54 10.57
N GLU A 228 4.49 4.27 11.42
CA GLU A 228 5.08 5.24 12.36
C GLU A 228 5.83 4.57 13.52
N LYS A 229 5.58 3.27 13.77
CA LYS A 229 6.28 2.52 14.81
C LYS A 229 7.63 2.03 14.32
N ILE A 230 8.62 2.91 14.46
CA ILE A 230 9.98 2.68 13.98
C ILE A 230 10.91 2.00 15.01
N GLY A 231 10.43 1.72 16.22
CA GLY A 231 11.21 1.14 17.32
C GLY A 231 11.10 1.96 18.60
N GLY A 232 11.57 1.36 19.69
CA GLY A 232 11.59 1.93 21.03
C GLY A 232 12.75 2.90 21.24
N LYS A 233 12.78 3.53 22.42
CA LYS A 233 13.77 4.59 22.71
C LYS A 233 15.22 4.10 22.61
N ASN A 234 15.46 2.81 22.89
CA ASN A 234 16.79 2.22 22.86
C ASN A 234 17.10 1.52 21.53
N ALA A 235 16.16 1.50 20.59
CA ALA A 235 16.23 0.72 19.35
C ALA A 235 15.50 1.43 18.20
N GLU A 236 15.63 2.76 18.13
CA GLU A 236 15.00 3.55 17.09
C GLU A 236 15.46 3.08 15.71
N PHE A 237 14.50 3.02 14.76
CA PHE A 237 14.66 2.49 13.41
C PHE A 237 15.00 0.98 13.31
N LYS A 238 14.89 0.21 14.41
CA LYS A 238 15.02 -1.26 14.41
C LYS A 238 13.70 -2.02 14.25
N ASN A 239 12.61 -1.31 14.03
CA ASN A 239 11.33 -1.87 13.63
C ASN A 239 10.88 -1.26 12.31
N VAL A 240 10.57 -2.06 11.30
CA VAL A 240 10.17 -1.60 9.96
C VAL A 240 8.85 -2.27 9.58
N ASN A 241 7.78 -1.47 9.57
CA ASN A 241 6.44 -1.92 9.20
C ASN A 241 6.07 -1.44 7.79
N VAL A 242 5.82 -2.39 6.88
CA VAL A 242 5.30 -2.11 5.53
C VAL A 242 3.84 -2.53 5.47
N GLY A 243 2.96 -1.59 5.78
CA GLY A 243 1.52 -1.82 5.85
C GLY A 243 0.80 -1.60 4.51
N TRP A 244 0.31 -2.68 3.90
CA TRP A 244 -0.53 -2.62 2.70
C TRP A 244 -1.93 -2.07 3.04
N ASN A 245 -2.30 -0.96 2.41
CA ASN A 245 -3.64 -0.38 2.51
C ASN A 245 -4.46 -0.82 1.29
N VAL A 246 -5.03 -2.01 1.36
CA VAL A 246 -5.77 -2.61 0.25
C VAL A 246 -7.09 -1.87 0.06
N THR A 247 -7.43 -1.57 -1.19
CA THR A 247 -8.68 -0.88 -1.56
C THR A 247 -9.44 -1.67 -2.61
N ASP A 248 -10.76 -1.58 -2.62
CA ASP A 248 -11.61 -2.27 -3.60
C ASP A 248 -11.37 -1.83 -5.06
N ASP A 249 -10.78 -0.64 -5.27
CA ASP A 249 -10.66 0.02 -6.58
C ASP A 249 -9.35 -0.29 -7.34
N GLY A 250 -8.60 -1.34 -6.95
CA GLY A 250 -7.32 -1.70 -7.59
C GLY A 250 -6.90 -3.15 -7.37
N PRO A 251 -5.85 -3.62 -8.06
CA PRO A 251 -5.31 -4.95 -7.80
C PRO A 251 -4.75 -5.03 -6.38
N ALA A 252 -4.94 -6.18 -5.74
CA ALA A 252 -4.28 -6.47 -4.46
C ALA A 252 -2.75 -6.58 -4.68
N PRO A 253 -1.93 -6.23 -3.67
CA PRO A 253 -0.49 -6.42 -3.76
C PRO A 253 -0.14 -7.87 -4.10
N GLY A 254 0.85 -8.10 -4.96
CA GLY A 254 1.27 -9.42 -5.39
C GLY A 254 2.78 -9.55 -5.55
N TYR A 255 3.23 -10.51 -6.38
CA TYR A 255 4.66 -10.79 -6.61
C TYR A 255 5.50 -9.53 -6.83
N ASP A 256 5.07 -8.66 -7.75
CA ASP A 256 5.79 -7.43 -8.10
C ASP A 256 5.92 -6.45 -6.92
N ASP A 257 4.89 -6.35 -6.07
CA ASP A 257 4.90 -5.48 -4.89
C ASP A 257 5.87 -5.99 -3.81
N TYR A 258 5.95 -7.31 -3.63
CA TYR A 258 6.90 -7.93 -2.70
C TYR A 258 8.34 -7.77 -3.18
N VAL A 259 8.61 -8.00 -4.47
CA VAL A 259 9.92 -7.74 -5.09
C VAL A 259 10.29 -6.26 -4.93
N TYR A 260 9.35 -5.36 -5.23
CA TYR A 260 9.56 -3.92 -5.12
C TYR A 260 9.88 -3.48 -3.69
N ALA A 261 9.11 -3.92 -2.70
CA ALA A 261 9.38 -3.63 -1.29
C ALA A 261 10.72 -4.18 -0.83
N PHE A 262 11.08 -5.39 -1.26
CA PHE A 262 12.36 -5.98 -0.92
C PHE A 262 13.52 -5.19 -1.54
N ASP A 263 13.53 -5.01 -2.86
CA ASP A 263 14.68 -4.42 -3.55
C ASP A 263 14.89 -2.94 -3.21
N ARG A 264 13.81 -2.20 -2.98
CA ARG A 264 13.88 -0.74 -2.77
C ARG A 264 14.04 -0.31 -1.33
N LEU A 265 13.57 -1.12 -0.38
CA LEU A 265 13.50 -0.73 1.02
C LEU A 265 14.18 -1.78 1.90
N LEU A 266 13.65 -3.00 1.94
CA LEU A 266 14.01 -3.96 2.98
C LEU A 266 15.40 -4.56 2.77
N GLY A 267 15.70 -5.03 1.56
CA GLY A 267 17.00 -5.58 1.19
C GLY A 267 18.17 -4.61 1.45
N PRO A 268 18.09 -3.32 1.03
CA PRO A 268 19.07 -2.30 1.39
C PRO A 268 19.25 -2.13 2.90
N ILE A 269 18.16 -1.99 3.67
CA ILE A 269 18.22 -1.85 5.13
C ILE A 269 18.89 -3.08 5.77
N ILE A 270 18.51 -4.29 5.36
CA ILE A 270 19.07 -5.54 5.90
C ILE A 270 20.58 -5.62 5.60
N LYS A 271 21.00 -5.23 4.40
CA LYS A 271 22.44 -5.17 4.03
C LYS A 271 23.22 -4.17 4.87
N GLU A 272 22.65 -2.99 5.12
CA GLU A 272 23.28 -1.98 6.00
C GLU A 272 23.31 -2.44 7.46
N PHE A 273 22.29 -3.15 7.93
CA PHE A 273 22.25 -3.73 9.28
C PHE A 273 23.29 -4.84 9.50
N GLN A 274 23.60 -5.62 8.45
CA GLN A 274 24.57 -6.73 8.47
C GLN A 274 24.24 -7.78 9.55
N PRO A 275 23.18 -8.59 9.36
CA PRO A 275 22.78 -9.61 10.32
C PRO A 275 23.76 -10.79 10.35
N ASP A 276 23.97 -11.32 11.55
CA ASP A 276 24.68 -12.59 11.77
C ASP A 276 23.75 -13.79 11.54
N PHE A 277 22.44 -13.61 11.73
CA PHE A 277 21.43 -14.66 11.59
C PHE A 277 20.09 -14.05 11.14
N ILE A 278 19.39 -14.75 10.26
CA ILE A 278 18.07 -14.34 9.77
C ILE A 278 17.05 -15.41 10.15
N ILE A 279 15.97 -15.01 10.82
CA ILE A 279 14.81 -15.85 11.09
C ILE A 279 13.64 -15.31 10.25
N ILE A 280 13.03 -16.15 9.44
CA ILE A 280 11.86 -15.80 8.63
C ILE A 280 10.62 -16.33 9.36
N SER A 281 9.71 -15.44 9.75
CA SER A 281 8.33 -15.79 10.11
C SER A 281 7.57 -16.06 8.81
N ALA A 282 7.52 -17.33 8.44
CA ALA A 282 7.12 -17.81 7.13
C ALA A 282 5.63 -18.15 7.10
N GLY A 283 4.77 -17.14 7.20
CA GLY A 283 3.33 -17.26 6.94
C GLY A 283 3.02 -17.27 5.44
N TYR A 284 2.03 -18.04 5.00
CA TYR A 284 1.68 -18.13 3.57
C TYR A 284 0.26 -17.68 3.26
N ASP A 285 -0.38 -16.95 4.17
CA ASP A 285 -1.71 -16.38 4.01
C ASP A 285 -1.73 -15.08 3.21
N SER A 286 -0.58 -14.51 2.86
CA SER A 286 -0.48 -13.46 1.84
C SER A 286 -0.48 -14.02 0.41
N ALA A 287 -0.53 -15.35 0.25
CA ALA A 287 -0.57 -16.01 -1.05
C ALA A 287 -1.96 -15.93 -1.70
N LYS A 288 -1.97 -15.78 -3.03
CA LYS A 288 -3.17 -15.79 -3.85
C LYS A 288 -3.99 -17.05 -3.63
N GLY A 289 -5.24 -16.87 -3.23
CA GLY A 289 -6.19 -17.95 -2.96
C GLY A 289 -6.25 -18.39 -1.49
N ASP A 290 -5.49 -17.75 -0.59
CA ASP A 290 -5.72 -17.86 0.84
C ASP A 290 -7.09 -17.24 1.24
N PRO A 291 -7.85 -17.87 2.16
CA PRO A 291 -9.16 -17.37 2.55
C PRO A 291 -9.16 -16.13 3.46
N LEU A 292 -8.03 -15.76 4.07
CA LEU A 292 -7.97 -14.69 5.09
C LEU A 292 -7.20 -13.44 4.64
N GLY A 293 -6.12 -13.58 3.87
CA GLY A 293 -5.23 -12.45 3.59
C GLY A 293 -5.74 -11.41 2.57
N CYS A 294 -6.42 -11.86 1.52
CA CYS A 294 -6.79 -11.05 0.34
C CYS A 294 -5.59 -10.29 -0.30
N ILE A 295 -4.45 -10.97 -0.38
CA ILE A 295 -3.24 -10.52 -1.08
C ILE A 295 -2.98 -11.53 -2.21
N ASP A 296 -2.41 -11.06 -3.32
CA ASP A 296 -2.19 -11.82 -4.55
C ASP A 296 -0.71 -12.23 -4.72
N ASN A 297 0.03 -12.43 -3.62
CA ASN A 297 1.41 -12.90 -3.71
C ASN A 297 1.44 -14.34 -4.26
N THR A 298 2.54 -14.72 -4.93
CA THR A 298 2.67 -16.05 -5.53
C THR A 298 3.81 -16.83 -4.88
N PRO A 299 3.89 -18.16 -5.06
CA PRO A 299 5.04 -18.94 -4.64
C PRO A 299 6.39 -18.31 -5.05
N GLN A 300 6.45 -17.68 -6.24
CA GLN A 300 7.66 -17.02 -6.75
C GLN A 300 8.10 -15.82 -5.89
N GLY A 301 7.17 -15.12 -5.22
CA GLY A 301 7.50 -13.98 -4.37
C GLY A 301 8.25 -14.41 -3.11
N TYR A 302 7.78 -15.49 -2.48
CA TYR A 302 8.49 -16.10 -1.35
C TYR A 302 9.85 -16.66 -1.79
N GLN A 303 9.94 -17.24 -2.99
CA GLN A 303 11.22 -17.67 -3.55
C GLN A 303 12.19 -16.50 -3.69
N TYR A 304 11.74 -15.40 -4.29
CA TYR A 304 12.57 -14.22 -4.51
C TYR A 304 13.16 -13.69 -3.20
N ILE A 305 12.32 -13.46 -2.20
CA ILE A 305 12.77 -12.95 -0.90
C ILE A 305 13.71 -13.94 -0.22
N THR A 306 13.38 -15.25 -0.22
CA THR A 306 14.24 -16.28 0.38
C THR A 306 15.63 -16.32 -0.26
N GLU A 307 15.70 -16.24 -1.59
CA GLU A 307 16.96 -16.22 -2.33
C GLU A 307 17.78 -15.00 -1.93
N LYS A 308 17.19 -13.80 -1.96
CA LYS A 308 17.88 -12.56 -1.63
C LYS A 308 18.34 -12.51 -0.17
N LEU A 309 17.52 -12.95 0.78
CA LEU A 309 17.92 -13.06 2.18
C LEU A 309 19.11 -14.01 2.35
N SER A 310 19.07 -15.17 1.68
CA SER A 310 20.16 -16.17 1.70
C SER A 310 21.46 -15.66 1.08
N GLN A 311 21.38 -14.71 0.13
CA GLN A 311 22.54 -14.01 -0.44
C GLN A 311 23.15 -12.98 0.53
N ILE A 312 22.32 -12.34 1.37
CA ILE A 312 22.79 -11.38 2.37
C ILE A 312 23.41 -12.10 3.57
N CYS A 313 22.73 -13.13 4.09
CA CYS A 313 23.24 -13.96 5.16
C CYS A 313 22.88 -15.43 4.88
N PRO A 314 23.86 -16.34 4.77
CA PRO A 314 23.58 -17.74 4.43
C PRO A 314 22.87 -18.51 5.56
N ARG A 315 22.97 -18.01 6.82
CA ARG A 315 22.37 -18.61 8.01
C ARG A 315 20.92 -18.12 8.14
N VAL A 316 20.01 -18.86 7.52
CA VAL A 316 18.57 -18.56 7.47
C VAL A 316 17.78 -19.68 8.13
N LEU A 317 16.86 -19.34 9.03
CA LEU A 317 15.88 -20.25 9.59
C LEU A 317 14.47 -19.77 9.24
N ALA A 318 13.77 -20.50 8.38
CA ALA A 318 12.36 -20.22 8.10
C ALA A 318 11.46 -21.05 9.03
N VAL A 319 10.47 -20.40 9.65
CA VAL A 319 9.56 -21.02 10.63
C VAL A 319 8.14 -20.77 10.20
N LEU A 320 7.35 -21.83 10.02
CA LEU A 320 5.96 -21.72 9.56
C LEU A 320 5.10 -20.91 10.56
N GLU A 321 4.34 -19.95 10.03
CA GLU A 321 3.32 -19.16 10.76
C GLU A 321 1.91 -19.45 10.21
N GLY A 322 1.24 -18.48 9.56
CA GLY A 322 -0.08 -18.58 8.93
C GLY A 322 -0.12 -19.26 7.56
N GLY A 323 -1.24 -19.15 6.85
CA GLY A 323 -1.53 -19.82 5.57
C GLY A 323 -2.55 -20.95 5.72
N TYR A 324 -3.74 -20.78 5.12
CA TYR A 324 -4.94 -21.54 5.46
C TYR A 324 -5.63 -22.20 4.26
N ASN A 325 -5.18 -21.89 3.04
CA ASN A 325 -5.43 -22.75 1.89
C ASN A 325 -4.34 -23.84 1.82
N LEU A 326 -4.71 -25.09 2.04
CA LEU A 326 -3.75 -26.21 2.19
C LEU A 326 -2.81 -26.36 0.98
N ASP A 327 -3.37 -26.39 -0.23
CA ASP A 327 -2.59 -26.59 -1.45
C ASP A 327 -1.67 -25.40 -1.73
N VAL A 328 -2.18 -24.18 -1.56
CA VAL A 328 -1.39 -22.96 -1.76
C VAL A 328 -0.27 -22.86 -0.73
N THR A 329 -0.57 -23.12 0.55
CA THR A 329 0.40 -23.10 1.65
C THR A 329 1.51 -24.12 1.40
N ALA A 330 1.17 -25.36 1.05
CA ALA A 330 2.14 -26.41 0.75
C ALA A 330 3.04 -26.06 -0.44
N ASN A 331 2.49 -25.46 -1.49
CA ASN A 331 3.26 -25.00 -2.64
C ASN A 331 4.22 -23.85 -2.29
N CYS A 332 3.79 -22.88 -1.48
CA CYS A 332 4.64 -21.76 -1.05
C CYS A 332 5.76 -22.21 -0.10
N ALA A 333 5.46 -23.14 0.82
CA ALA A 333 6.44 -23.79 1.69
C ALA A 333 7.50 -24.56 0.89
N LEU A 334 7.07 -25.35 -0.09
CA LEU A 334 8.00 -26.02 -1.00
C LEU A 334 8.84 -25.01 -1.80
N ALA A 335 8.25 -23.91 -2.26
CA ALA A 335 8.97 -22.85 -2.97
C ALA A 335 10.10 -22.26 -2.10
N THR A 336 9.79 -21.97 -0.83
CA THR A 336 10.76 -21.49 0.17
C THR A 336 11.89 -22.50 0.36
N LEU A 337 11.56 -23.78 0.60
CA LEU A 337 12.55 -24.84 0.78
C LEU A 337 13.47 -25.00 -0.44
N LYS A 338 12.93 -24.94 -1.67
CA LYS A 338 13.72 -24.99 -2.91
C LYS A 338 14.79 -23.90 -2.96
N GLN A 339 14.49 -22.69 -2.49
CA GLN A 339 15.47 -21.60 -2.46
C GLN A 339 16.50 -21.75 -1.35
N LEU A 340 16.11 -22.27 -0.18
CA LEU A 340 17.08 -22.64 0.86
C LEU A 340 18.07 -23.72 0.38
N MET A 341 17.59 -24.64 -0.46
CA MET A 341 18.40 -25.64 -1.17
C MET A 341 19.22 -25.06 -2.33
N ARG A 342 19.04 -23.77 -2.68
CA ARG A 342 19.67 -23.08 -3.82
C ARG A 342 19.32 -23.69 -5.18
N ILE A 343 18.08 -24.14 -5.34
CA ILE A 343 17.57 -24.60 -6.63
C ILE A 343 17.37 -23.38 -7.54
N PRO A 344 18.01 -23.32 -8.72
CA PRO A 344 17.90 -22.18 -9.61
C PRO A 344 16.44 -21.87 -9.97
N GLN A 345 16.11 -20.59 -9.94
CA GLN A 345 14.81 -20.06 -10.32
C GLN A 345 15.03 -18.80 -11.15
N GLU A 346 14.37 -18.73 -12.30
CA GLU A 346 14.32 -17.49 -13.08
C GLU A 346 13.22 -16.59 -12.54
N PHE A 347 13.56 -15.31 -12.36
CA PHE A 347 12.63 -14.27 -11.94
C PHE A 347 12.39 -13.30 -13.10
N PRO A 348 11.15 -12.81 -13.29
CA PRO A 348 10.85 -11.76 -14.25
C PRO A 348 11.79 -10.56 -14.10
N ALA A 349 12.34 -10.08 -15.21
CA ALA A 349 13.29 -8.95 -15.22
C ALA A 349 12.61 -7.60 -14.95
N ASN A 350 11.33 -7.47 -15.33
CA ASN A 350 10.52 -6.28 -15.11
C ASN A 350 9.41 -6.60 -14.12
N ILE A 351 9.13 -5.65 -13.24
CA ILE A 351 8.04 -5.68 -12.26
C ILE A 351 7.14 -4.47 -12.47
N GLU A 352 5.85 -4.62 -12.23
CA GLU A 352 4.86 -3.55 -12.26
C GLU A 352 4.08 -3.51 -10.93
N PRO A 353 4.70 -3.03 -9.83
CA PRO A 353 4.04 -2.94 -8.53
C PRO A 353 2.81 -2.04 -8.59
N CYS A 354 1.77 -2.40 -7.86
CA CYS A 354 0.54 -1.64 -7.82
C CYS A 354 0.66 -0.37 -6.97
N LYS A 355 -0.37 0.48 -7.02
CA LYS A 355 -0.41 1.73 -6.24
C LYS A 355 -0.33 1.50 -4.74
N CYS A 356 -0.96 0.43 -4.24
CA CYS A 356 -0.88 0.05 -2.83
C CYS A 356 0.57 -0.26 -2.43
N GLY A 357 1.24 -1.09 -3.24
CA GLY A 357 2.66 -1.42 -3.12
C GLY A 357 3.55 -0.19 -3.01
N ILE A 358 3.46 0.66 -4.03
CA ILE A 358 4.26 1.88 -4.14
C ILE A 358 4.01 2.82 -2.96
N SER A 359 2.75 3.02 -2.57
CA SER A 359 2.38 3.93 -1.48
C SER A 359 2.92 3.47 -0.14
N ALA A 360 2.82 2.18 0.19
CA ALA A 360 3.29 1.66 1.47
C ALA A 360 4.83 1.73 1.56
N VAL A 361 5.54 1.36 0.49
CA VAL A 361 7.00 1.48 0.44
C VAL A 361 7.43 2.94 0.55
N THR A 362 6.77 3.86 -0.17
CA THR A 362 7.09 5.30 -0.10
C THR A 362 6.91 5.84 1.32
N THR A 363 5.76 5.53 1.95
CA THR A 363 5.46 5.95 3.31
C THR A 363 6.54 5.45 4.28
N THR A 364 6.95 4.19 4.13
CA THR A 364 7.98 3.59 4.99
C THR A 364 9.35 4.21 4.73
N VAL A 365 9.74 4.44 3.47
CA VAL A 365 10.99 5.15 3.14
C VAL A 365 11.02 6.53 3.78
N ASP A 366 9.93 7.30 3.72
CA ASP A 366 9.88 8.64 4.30
C ASP A 366 10.13 8.65 5.81
N LYS A 367 9.73 7.59 6.52
CA LYS A 367 9.98 7.43 7.95
C LYS A 367 11.39 6.98 8.28
N HIS A 368 12.03 6.25 7.38
CA HIS A 368 13.29 5.57 7.65
C HIS A 368 14.52 6.25 7.02
N LYS A 369 14.33 7.12 6.02
CA LYS A 369 15.41 7.71 5.20
C LYS A 369 16.38 8.62 5.96
N GLU A 370 15.98 9.19 7.08
CA GLU A 370 16.87 10.02 7.90
C GLU A 370 17.91 9.20 8.66
N PHE A 371 17.61 7.93 8.93
CA PHE A 371 18.48 7.02 9.66
C PHE A 371 19.28 6.09 8.73
N TRP A 372 18.59 5.44 7.79
CA TRP A 372 19.20 4.43 6.92
C TRP A 372 19.83 5.09 5.70
N THR A 373 21.16 5.11 5.67
CA THR A 373 21.91 5.82 4.63
C THR A 373 21.67 5.24 3.24
N CYS A 374 21.39 3.94 3.14
CA CYS A 374 21.06 3.25 1.90
C CYS A 374 19.81 3.79 1.19
N LEU A 375 18.90 4.44 1.93
CA LEU A 375 17.62 4.94 1.39
C LEU A 375 17.73 6.32 0.73
N THR A 376 18.90 6.96 0.77
CA THR A 376 19.13 8.30 0.20
C THR A 376 19.59 8.30 -1.26
N SER A 377 19.70 7.13 -1.88
CA SER A 377 20.22 6.96 -3.23
C SER A 377 19.29 7.52 -4.32
N ASN A 378 19.86 8.11 -5.37
CA ASN A 378 19.13 8.69 -6.52
C ASN A 378 18.11 7.74 -7.15
N ASP A 379 18.32 6.42 -7.04
CA ASP A 379 17.46 5.39 -7.62
C ASP A 379 16.07 5.30 -6.95
N LEU A 380 16.00 5.58 -5.64
CA LEU A 380 14.73 5.69 -4.91
C LEU A 380 13.96 6.93 -5.34
N ILE A 381 14.68 8.05 -5.47
CA ILE A 381 14.16 9.33 -5.92
C ILE A 381 13.67 9.24 -7.38
N GLU A 382 14.37 8.55 -8.28
CA GLU A 382 13.99 8.44 -9.70
C GLU A 382 12.74 7.59 -9.90
N TYR A 383 12.59 6.47 -9.17
CA TYR A 383 11.40 5.62 -9.28
C TYR A 383 10.18 6.23 -8.57
N GLN A 384 10.40 6.82 -7.38
CA GLN A 384 9.41 7.67 -6.73
C GLN A 384 9.00 8.80 -7.69
N LYS A 385 9.92 9.54 -8.33
CA LYS A 385 9.59 10.53 -9.36
C LYS A 385 8.86 9.94 -10.57
N ARG A 386 9.12 8.70 -10.97
CA ARG A 386 8.47 8.05 -12.11
C ARG A 386 6.99 7.74 -11.85
N PHE A 387 6.61 7.47 -10.59
CA PHE A 387 5.23 7.07 -10.21
C PHE A 387 4.53 8.08 -9.29
N ILE A 388 5.22 8.66 -8.31
CA ILE A 388 4.80 9.86 -7.56
C ILE A 388 4.76 11.06 -8.51
N GLY A 389 5.66 11.19 -9.50
CA GLY A 389 5.51 12.21 -10.54
C GLY A 389 4.32 11.97 -11.48
N GLN A 390 3.77 10.76 -11.53
CA GLN A 390 2.52 10.46 -12.23
C GLN A 390 1.25 10.57 -11.37
N ALA A 391 1.34 10.79 -10.06
CA ALA A 391 0.16 10.93 -9.19
C ALA A 391 0.17 12.21 -8.32
N ALA A 392 1.32 12.62 -7.82
CA ALA A 392 1.49 13.77 -6.93
C ALA A 392 1.96 15.05 -7.65
N ASP A 393 2.47 14.99 -8.88
CA ASP A 393 2.78 16.20 -9.68
C ASP A 393 1.74 16.47 -10.78
N VAL A 394 0.69 15.66 -10.84
CA VAL A 394 -0.39 15.83 -11.79
C VAL A 394 -1.36 16.90 -11.32
N ILE A 395 -1.35 18.01 -12.03
CA ILE A 395 -2.32 19.09 -11.90
C ILE A 395 -3.43 18.84 -12.94
N THR A 396 -4.42 18.02 -12.62
CA THR A 396 -5.57 17.80 -13.51
C THR A 396 -6.89 18.06 -12.80
N GLY A 397 -7.84 18.67 -13.52
CA GLY A 397 -9.25 18.57 -13.16
C GLY A 397 -9.79 17.23 -13.66
N GLY A 398 -10.27 16.37 -12.75
CA GLY A 398 -10.84 15.06 -13.07
C GLY A 398 -10.28 13.89 -12.24
N HIS A 399 -10.79 12.68 -12.46
CA HIS A 399 -10.30 11.47 -11.77
C HIS A 399 -8.94 11.05 -12.33
N LEU A 400 -7.93 10.92 -11.45
CA LEU A 400 -6.54 10.57 -11.81
C LEU A 400 -6.40 9.29 -12.64
N GLN A 401 -7.32 8.33 -12.50
CA GLN A 401 -7.33 7.08 -13.29
C GLN A 401 -7.64 7.29 -14.78
N SER A 402 -8.19 8.45 -15.16
CA SER A 402 -8.53 8.77 -16.55
C SER A 402 -7.40 9.45 -17.34
N PHE A 403 -6.22 9.63 -16.73
CA PHE A 403 -5.11 10.38 -17.32
C PHE A 403 -3.83 9.53 -17.41
N GLN A 404 -3.12 9.65 -18.53
CA GLN A 404 -1.71 9.30 -18.67
C GLN A 404 -0.94 10.59 -18.99
N ILE A 405 0.23 10.78 -18.40
CA ILE A 405 1.00 12.03 -18.56
C ILE A 405 2.39 11.71 -19.06
N LYS A 406 2.84 12.50 -20.02
CA LYS A 406 4.15 12.40 -20.63
C LYS A 406 4.68 13.80 -20.86
N ASP A 407 5.54 14.27 -19.96
CA ASP A 407 6.17 15.59 -20.03
C ASP A 407 5.13 16.71 -20.26
N ASP A 408 5.19 17.36 -21.42
CA ASP A 408 4.33 18.47 -21.85
C ASP A 408 2.97 18.01 -22.41
N LEU A 409 2.64 16.72 -22.32
CA LEU A 409 1.42 16.11 -22.83
C LEU A 409 0.61 15.36 -21.76
N ILE A 410 -0.71 15.40 -21.93
CA ILE A 410 -1.69 14.62 -21.18
C ILE A 410 -2.55 13.84 -22.16
N ILE A 411 -2.68 12.54 -21.94
CA ILE A 411 -3.64 11.66 -22.61
C ILE A 411 -4.79 11.42 -21.64
N LYS A 412 -5.98 11.88 -21.96
CA LYS A 412 -7.19 11.69 -21.16
C LYS A 412 -8.10 10.68 -21.84
N THR A 413 -8.43 9.59 -21.16
CA THR A 413 -9.55 8.71 -21.55
C THR A 413 -10.86 9.40 -21.20
N THR A 414 -11.72 9.60 -22.20
CA THR A 414 -12.91 10.46 -22.07
C THR A 414 -14.21 9.68 -22.18
N LYS A 415 -15.31 10.31 -21.76
CA LYS A 415 -16.64 9.85 -22.13
C LYS A 415 -16.91 10.17 -23.59
N LYS A 416 -17.75 9.37 -24.23
CA LYS A 416 -18.13 9.52 -25.65
C LYS A 416 -18.56 10.95 -26.04
N GLY A 417 -19.29 11.65 -25.16
CA GLY A 417 -19.72 13.03 -25.42
C GLY A 417 -18.57 14.05 -25.47
N GLU A 418 -17.58 13.92 -24.57
CA GLU A 418 -16.39 14.78 -24.59
C GLU A 418 -15.52 14.47 -25.81
N PHE A 419 -15.29 13.19 -26.10
CA PHE A 419 -14.57 12.77 -27.31
C PHE A 419 -15.21 13.35 -28.59
N GLN A 420 -16.53 13.23 -28.72
CA GLN A 420 -17.30 13.74 -29.86
C GLN A 420 -17.19 15.26 -29.99
N PHE A 421 -17.16 15.99 -28.88
CA PHE A 421 -16.96 17.43 -28.94
C PHE A 421 -15.57 17.77 -29.51
N TYR A 422 -14.50 17.17 -28.96
CA TYR A 422 -13.14 17.42 -29.44
C TYR A 422 -12.93 16.99 -30.89
N SER A 423 -13.55 15.90 -31.35
CA SER A 423 -13.47 15.46 -32.75
C SER A 423 -14.09 16.43 -33.74
N THR A 424 -15.00 17.30 -33.29
CA THR A 424 -15.66 18.31 -34.14
C THR A 424 -14.94 19.65 -34.22
N LEU A 425 -13.92 19.90 -33.38
CA LEU A 425 -13.32 21.24 -33.27
C LEU A 425 -12.72 21.74 -34.59
N ASN A 426 -12.09 20.84 -35.34
CA ASN A 426 -11.41 21.15 -36.61
C ASN A 426 -12.14 20.58 -37.85
N ASP A 427 -13.35 20.04 -37.68
CA ASP A 427 -14.16 19.55 -38.78
C ASP A 427 -14.89 20.71 -39.48
N GLN A 428 -14.43 21.07 -40.68
CA GLN A 428 -15.00 22.15 -41.50
C GLN A 428 -16.44 21.89 -41.93
N THR A 429 -16.90 20.64 -41.91
CA THR A 429 -18.28 20.28 -42.24
C THR A 429 -19.22 20.47 -41.05
N ASN A 430 -18.68 20.72 -39.85
CA ASN A 430 -19.47 20.93 -38.66
C ASN A 430 -20.21 22.27 -38.71
N PRO A 431 -21.53 22.31 -38.45
CA PRO A 431 -22.32 23.55 -38.46
C PRO A 431 -21.90 24.58 -37.39
N PHE A 432 -21.05 24.18 -36.44
CA PHE A 432 -20.48 25.06 -35.40
C PHE A 432 -18.98 25.32 -35.61
N TYR A 433 -18.41 25.06 -36.79
CA TYR A 433 -16.97 25.25 -37.04
C TYR A 433 -16.48 26.66 -36.66
N GLU A 434 -17.15 27.72 -37.12
CA GLU A 434 -16.80 29.12 -36.77
C GLU A 434 -16.89 29.42 -35.26
N GLU A 435 -17.82 28.76 -34.55
CA GLU A 435 -17.91 28.86 -33.09
C GLU A 435 -16.76 28.08 -32.42
N ASN A 436 -16.44 26.89 -32.92
CA ASN A 436 -15.33 26.07 -32.44
C ASN A 436 -13.99 26.81 -32.57
N GLN A 437 -13.73 27.43 -33.72
CA GLN A 437 -12.50 28.21 -33.92
C GLN A 437 -12.36 29.36 -32.92
N ARG A 438 -13.46 30.02 -32.55
CA ARG A 438 -13.47 31.04 -31.49
C ARG A 438 -13.26 30.46 -30.09
N LEU A 439 -13.66 29.20 -29.85
CA LEU A 439 -13.56 28.53 -28.55
C LEU A 439 -12.21 27.86 -28.29
N ILE A 440 -11.50 27.39 -29.32
CA ILE A 440 -10.24 26.63 -29.19
C ILE A 440 -9.22 27.36 -28.32
N LYS A 441 -9.12 28.69 -28.40
CA LYS A 441 -8.16 29.48 -27.60
C LYS A 441 -8.34 29.33 -26.08
N PHE A 442 -9.56 29.02 -25.63
CA PHE A 442 -9.89 28.84 -24.23
C PHE A 442 -9.61 27.42 -23.73
N MET A 443 -9.33 26.47 -24.62
CA MET A 443 -9.12 25.06 -24.30
C MET A 443 -7.63 24.72 -24.24
N PRO A 444 -7.23 23.63 -23.56
CA PRO A 444 -5.91 23.07 -23.73
C PRO A 444 -5.68 22.74 -25.21
N LYS A 445 -4.46 22.99 -25.69
CA LYS A 445 -4.07 22.66 -27.06
C LYS A 445 -4.28 21.15 -27.30
N LEU A 446 -5.20 20.82 -28.20
CA LEU A 446 -5.43 19.45 -28.66
C LEU A 446 -4.30 19.03 -29.60
N ILE A 447 -3.76 17.83 -29.37
CA ILE A 447 -2.63 17.25 -30.12
C ILE A 447 -3.10 16.09 -30.99
N SER A 448 -3.86 15.15 -30.42
CA SER A 448 -4.37 14.00 -31.16
C SER A 448 -5.64 13.42 -30.53
N LEU A 449 -6.34 12.60 -31.30
CA LEU A 449 -7.54 11.86 -30.91
C LEU A 449 -7.33 10.38 -31.23
N ASP A 450 -7.76 9.50 -30.34
CA ASP A 450 -7.79 8.06 -30.57
C ASP A 450 -9.21 7.52 -30.36
N GLU A 451 -9.88 7.20 -31.47
CA GLU A 451 -11.25 6.66 -31.46
C GLU A 451 -11.34 5.28 -30.81
N LYS A 452 -10.30 4.44 -30.93
CA LYS A 452 -10.34 3.06 -30.42
C LYS A 452 -10.42 3.04 -28.91
N THR A 453 -9.68 3.94 -28.26
CA THR A 453 -9.61 4.05 -26.81
C THR A 453 -10.49 5.18 -26.26
N CYS A 454 -11.18 5.94 -27.12
CA CYS A 454 -11.91 7.17 -26.75
C CYS A 454 -11.04 8.16 -25.96
N SER A 455 -9.78 8.32 -26.37
CA SER A 455 -8.79 9.15 -25.67
C SER A 455 -8.45 10.41 -26.45
N ILE A 456 -8.19 11.51 -25.73
CA ILE A 456 -7.73 12.78 -26.28
C ILE A 456 -6.34 13.09 -25.74
N THR A 457 -5.41 13.52 -26.60
CA THR A 457 -4.08 13.99 -26.18
C THR A 457 -4.05 15.51 -26.27
N MET A 458 -3.64 16.18 -25.19
CA MET A 458 -3.60 17.62 -25.06
C MET A 458 -2.30 18.08 -24.39
N GLU A 459 -2.03 19.39 -24.42
CA GLU A 459 -0.94 19.97 -23.62
C GLU A 459 -1.14 19.74 -22.11
N ASN A 460 -0.03 19.49 -21.41
CA ASN A 460 0.04 19.45 -19.96
C ASN A 460 0.21 20.88 -19.43
N LEU A 461 -0.86 21.44 -18.87
CA LEU A 461 -0.87 22.81 -18.36
C LEU A 461 0.03 23.03 -17.13
N SER A 462 0.48 21.96 -16.48
CA SER A 462 1.42 22.03 -15.37
C SER A 462 2.88 21.84 -15.73
N TYR A 463 3.15 21.45 -16.96
CA TYR A 463 4.51 21.23 -17.39
C TYR A 463 5.33 22.54 -17.30
N GLY A 464 6.50 22.45 -16.68
CA GLY A 464 7.39 23.59 -16.46
C GLY A 464 6.95 24.56 -15.35
N LEU A 465 6.02 24.16 -14.48
CA LEU A 465 5.69 24.86 -13.23
C LEU A 465 6.26 24.08 -12.04
N GLU A 466 7.03 24.76 -11.19
CA GLU A 466 7.71 24.13 -10.06
C GLU A 466 6.85 24.21 -8.78
N ASN A 467 6.12 25.32 -8.61
CA ASN A 467 5.35 25.62 -7.40
C ASN A 467 3.88 25.97 -7.72
N GLY A 468 3.30 25.32 -8.74
CA GLY A 468 1.93 25.59 -9.19
C GLY A 468 0.85 25.23 -8.17
N SER A 469 0.09 26.23 -7.72
CA SER A 469 -1.21 26.09 -7.05
C SER A 469 -2.33 25.94 -8.09
N ILE A 470 -3.37 25.19 -7.76
CA ILE A 470 -4.43 24.76 -8.68
C ILE A 470 -5.78 25.00 -8.04
N ILE A 471 -6.73 25.47 -8.84
CA ILE A 471 -8.14 25.36 -8.53
C ILE A 471 -8.93 24.94 -9.78
N ASP A 472 -9.72 23.88 -9.63
CA ASP A 472 -10.67 23.39 -10.62
C ASP A 472 -12.06 23.87 -10.19
N LEU A 473 -12.60 24.83 -10.94
CA LEU A 473 -13.90 25.44 -10.69
C LEU A 473 -14.92 24.90 -11.68
N LYS A 474 -15.81 24.04 -11.18
CA LYS A 474 -16.95 23.54 -11.96
C LYS A 474 -17.99 24.63 -12.11
N ILE A 475 -18.26 25.05 -13.33
CA ILE A 475 -19.13 26.19 -13.65
C ILE A 475 -20.53 25.70 -14.05
N GLY A 476 -21.57 26.44 -13.64
CA GLY A 476 -22.97 26.14 -13.96
C GLY A 476 -23.66 25.20 -12.97
N TYR A 477 -24.91 24.84 -13.29
CA TYR A 477 -25.77 24.08 -12.37
C TYR A 477 -25.33 22.61 -12.19
N LYS A 478 -25.58 22.03 -11.00
CA LYS A 478 -25.27 20.63 -10.64
C LYS A 478 -25.79 19.62 -11.69
N THR A 479 -24.84 18.91 -12.30
CA THR A 479 -24.91 17.53 -12.81
C THR A 479 -26.15 17.11 -13.61
N TYR A 480 -26.80 17.95 -14.42
CA TYR A 480 -27.80 17.42 -15.35
C TYR A 480 -27.12 16.45 -16.32
N ASN A 481 -27.35 15.16 -16.09
CA ASN A 481 -27.01 14.11 -17.03
C ASN A 481 -28.28 13.85 -17.87
N PRO A 482 -28.32 14.28 -19.15
CA PRO A 482 -29.48 14.03 -20.02
C PRO A 482 -29.84 12.54 -20.11
N ASN A 483 -28.84 11.68 -19.91
CA ASN A 483 -28.95 10.22 -19.95
C ASN A 483 -29.15 9.59 -18.57
N GLY A 484 -29.42 10.39 -17.52
CA GLY A 484 -29.67 9.91 -16.16
C GLY A 484 -31.10 9.35 -15.98
N PRO A 485 -31.35 8.56 -14.92
CA PRO A 485 -32.70 8.09 -14.60
C PRO A 485 -33.69 9.26 -14.42
N ALA A 486 -34.93 9.11 -14.87
CA ALA A 486 -35.95 10.18 -14.86
C ALA A 486 -36.09 10.90 -13.51
N ILE A 487 -36.10 10.14 -12.40
CA ILE A 487 -36.18 10.68 -11.03
C ILE A 487 -34.97 11.56 -10.69
N LYS A 488 -33.78 11.21 -11.19
CA LYS A 488 -32.56 11.99 -10.98
C LYS A 488 -32.58 13.27 -11.82
N ARG A 489 -33.03 13.16 -13.07
CA ARG A 489 -33.21 14.31 -13.98
C ARG A 489 -34.22 15.31 -13.44
N GLU A 490 -35.37 14.86 -12.93
CA GLU A 490 -36.39 15.73 -12.32
C GLU A 490 -35.84 16.47 -11.08
N LYS A 491 -35.09 15.77 -10.23
CA LYS A 491 -34.41 16.39 -9.07
C LYS A 491 -33.36 17.40 -9.49
N GLU A 492 -32.64 17.18 -10.59
CA GLU A 492 -31.61 18.08 -11.12
C GLU A 492 -32.22 19.30 -11.82
N LEU A 493 -33.34 19.15 -12.52
CA LEU A 493 -34.10 20.24 -13.13
C LEU A 493 -34.76 21.16 -12.08
N LYS A 494 -35.39 20.59 -11.04
CA LYS A 494 -35.97 21.37 -9.92
C LYS A 494 -34.92 22.22 -9.21
N LYS A 495 -33.77 21.60 -9.01
CA LYS A 495 -32.57 22.22 -8.48
C LYS A 495 -32.11 23.37 -9.39
N ALA A 496 -32.05 23.17 -10.72
CA ALA A 496 -31.68 24.19 -11.69
C ALA A 496 -32.61 25.42 -11.70
N ALA A 497 -33.91 25.19 -11.49
CA ALA A 497 -34.92 26.25 -11.42
C ALA A 497 -34.83 27.12 -10.14
N GLN A 498 -34.17 26.65 -9.08
CA GLN A 498 -33.97 27.36 -7.80
C GLN A 498 -32.67 28.19 -7.75
N CYS A 499 -32.03 28.41 -8.90
CA CYS A 499 -30.75 29.11 -8.98
C CYS A 499 -30.97 30.62 -9.20
N ASP A 500 -31.52 31.30 -8.20
CA ASP A 500 -31.76 32.74 -8.19
C ASP A 500 -30.81 33.45 -7.21
N GLN A 501 -29.80 34.16 -7.74
CA GLN A 501 -28.91 35.14 -7.09
C GLN A 501 -28.20 34.80 -5.74
N ASN A 502 -28.52 33.69 -5.08
CA ASN A 502 -28.08 33.29 -3.74
C ASN A 502 -27.19 32.04 -3.75
N TYR A 503 -26.83 31.51 -4.93
CA TYR A 503 -25.84 30.45 -5.11
C TYR A 503 -24.77 30.93 -6.10
N MET A 504 -23.49 30.76 -5.75
CA MET A 504 -22.30 31.28 -6.47
C MET A 504 -22.20 30.92 -7.97
N GLY A 505 -23.05 30.04 -8.49
CA GLY A 505 -23.04 29.62 -9.90
C GLY A 505 -21.85 28.73 -10.31
N PHE A 506 -20.95 28.40 -9.37
CA PHE A 506 -19.86 27.45 -9.53
C PHE A 506 -19.52 26.74 -8.20
N ARG A 507 -18.72 25.68 -8.26
CA ARG A 507 -18.16 24.99 -7.08
C ARG A 507 -16.71 24.59 -7.29
N VAL A 508 -15.97 24.41 -6.20
CA VAL A 508 -14.64 23.78 -6.24
C VAL A 508 -14.82 22.28 -6.52
N ALA A 509 -14.27 21.81 -7.63
CA ALA A 509 -14.18 20.39 -7.99
C ALA A 509 -12.86 19.77 -7.52
N GLY A 510 -11.80 20.56 -7.44
CA GLY A 510 -10.50 20.18 -6.91
C GLY A 510 -9.66 21.40 -6.55
N ILE A 511 -8.76 21.26 -5.58
CA ILE A 511 -7.84 22.32 -5.16
C ILE A 511 -6.52 21.73 -4.68
N LYS A 512 -5.43 22.41 -4.97
CA LYS A 512 -4.10 22.12 -4.43
C LYS A 512 -3.34 23.43 -4.25
N ILE A 513 -2.76 23.66 -3.08
CA ILE A 513 -1.96 24.86 -2.80
C ILE A 513 -0.56 24.38 -2.44
N ARG A 514 0.49 24.82 -3.15
CA ARG A 514 1.88 24.40 -2.85
C ARG A 514 2.56 25.38 -1.88
N ASP A 515 3.34 24.85 -0.94
CA ASP A 515 4.18 25.62 0.00
C ASP A 515 5.64 25.13 0.05
N GLN A 516 6.47 25.71 0.94
CA GLN A 516 7.93 25.51 1.01
C GLN A 516 8.36 24.09 1.38
N ILE A 517 7.45 23.24 1.88
CA ILE A 517 7.75 21.89 2.37
C ILE A 517 7.29 20.82 1.34
N GLY A 518 6.68 21.24 0.23
CA GLY A 518 6.05 20.37 -0.77
C GLY A 518 4.56 20.65 -0.88
N ALA A 519 3.80 19.78 -1.56
CA ALA A 519 2.38 20.00 -1.72
C ALA A 519 1.63 19.82 -0.39
N LEU A 520 1.40 20.91 0.34
CA LEU A 520 0.33 20.98 1.33
C LEU A 520 -1.00 20.74 0.58
N THR A 521 -1.48 19.49 0.59
CA THR A 521 -2.91 19.28 0.47
C THR A 521 -3.49 19.95 1.70
N VAL A 522 -3.99 21.18 1.56
CA VAL A 522 -4.46 21.98 2.69
C VAL A 522 -5.43 21.11 3.48
N ASN A 523 -4.97 20.78 4.67
CA ASN A 523 -5.61 19.89 5.60
C ASN A 523 -6.76 20.66 6.23
N LYS A 524 -7.97 20.45 5.69
CA LYS A 524 -9.21 20.50 6.46
C LYS A 524 -9.98 19.24 6.08
N ASN A 525 -9.64 18.14 6.75
CA ASN A 525 -10.44 16.92 6.86
C ASN A 525 -10.92 16.29 5.53
N GLY A 526 -10.02 15.58 4.86
CA GLY A 526 -10.37 14.62 3.81
C GLY A 526 -10.91 15.22 2.50
N SER A 527 -10.94 14.40 1.46
CA SER A 527 -11.43 14.74 0.12
C SER A 527 -12.91 15.16 0.03
N ASP A 528 -13.63 15.14 1.16
CA ASP A 528 -15.05 15.49 1.24
C ASP A 528 -15.34 16.87 1.84
N ALA A 529 -14.39 17.56 2.48
CA ALA A 529 -14.64 18.89 3.05
C ALA A 529 -14.91 19.98 1.99
N TYR A 530 -14.27 19.88 0.82
CA TYR A 530 -14.35 20.89 -0.24
C TYR A 530 -15.59 20.75 -1.14
N LYS A 531 -16.23 19.58 -1.17
CA LYS A 531 -17.45 19.32 -1.97
C LYS A 531 -18.65 20.17 -1.51
N TRP A 532 -18.55 20.87 -0.37
CA TRP A 532 -19.63 21.59 0.28
C TRP A 532 -19.31 23.04 0.68
N ILE A 533 -18.29 23.68 0.08
CA ILE A 533 -18.12 25.13 0.25
C ILE A 533 -19.33 25.84 -0.37
N ARG A 534 -20.16 26.43 0.49
CA ARG A 534 -21.42 27.09 0.11
C ARG A 534 -21.52 28.55 0.55
N ASN A 535 -20.45 29.11 1.13
CA ASN A 535 -20.42 30.52 1.51
C ASN A 535 -19.31 31.29 0.79
N ASP A 536 -19.63 32.54 0.45
CA ASP A 536 -18.75 33.43 -0.31
C ASP A 536 -17.44 33.74 0.42
N LYS A 537 -17.44 33.76 1.75
CA LYS A 537 -16.25 34.06 2.55
C LYS A 537 -15.18 32.98 2.38
N GLN A 538 -15.54 31.71 2.57
CA GLN A 538 -14.62 30.59 2.39
C GLN A 538 -14.15 30.47 0.93
N MET A 539 -15.04 30.73 -0.04
CA MET A 539 -14.65 30.72 -1.45
C MET A 539 -13.62 31.81 -1.74
N ARG A 540 -13.81 33.03 -1.21
CA ARG A 540 -12.83 34.12 -1.35
C ARG A 540 -11.49 33.77 -0.74
N GLU A 541 -11.46 33.30 0.51
CA GLU A 541 -10.21 32.91 1.20
C GLU A 541 -9.44 31.85 0.40
N ILE A 542 -10.15 30.90 -0.19
CA ILE A 542 -9.55 29.85 -1.02
C ILE A 542 -8.97 30.41 -2.32
N ILE A 543 -9.73 31.26 -3.03
CA ILE A 543 -9.25 31.88 -4.27
C ILE A 543 -8.05 32.79 -3.96
N GLU A 544 -8.11 33.57 -2.88
CA GLU A 544 -7.00 34.39 -2.38
C GLU A 544 -5.74 33.52 -2.20
N GLN A 545 -5.83 32.35 -1.55
CA GLN A 545 -4.68 31.45 -1.35
C GLN A 545 -4.08 30.87 -2.65
N VAL A 546 -4.86 30.75 -3.73
CA VAL A 546 -4.35 30.31 -5.03
C VAL A 546 -3.48 31.40 -5.65
N PHE A 547 -3.93 32.65 -5.59
CA PHE A 547 -3.22 33.80 -6.14
C PHE A 547 -2.17 34.40 -5.19
N GLN A 548 -2.19 34.02 -3.91
CA GLN A 548 -1.25 34.47 -2.89
C GLN A 548 -0.94 33.28 -1.96
N SER A 549 0.22 32.64 -2.15
CA SER A 549 0.68 31.60 -1.23
C SER A 549 1.43 32.22 -0.05
N ASN A 550 1.63 31.45 1.03
CA ASN A 550 2.46 31.85 2.18
C ASN A 550 3.93 32.14 1.82
N LEU A 551 4.32 31.93 0.55
CA LEU A 551 5.67 32.09 0.04
C LEU A 551 5.93 33.48 -0.57
N VAL A 552 4.87 34.23 -0.86
CA VAL A 552 4.95 35.56 -1.46
C VAL A 552 4.12 36.54 -0.65
N GLU A 553 4.67 37.73 -0.40
CA GLU A 553 3.97 38.76 0.40
C GLU A 553 2.74 39.31 -0.35
N GLU A 554 2.81 39.39 -1.68
CA GLU A 554 1.80 40.01 -2.54
C GLU A 554 1.15 38.99 -3.50
N PRO A 555 -0.17 39.09 -3.76
CA PRO A 555 -0.83 38.27 -4.77
C PRO A 555 -0.23 38.44 -6.17
N ASN A 556 -0.27 37.37 -6.97
CA ASN A 556 0.07 37.42 -8.38
C ASN A 556 -1.01 38.17 -9.19
N LYS A 557 -0.93 39.50 -9.18
CA LYS A 557 -1.87 40.40 -9.86
C LYS A 557 -1.99 40.14 -11.36
N GLU A 558 -0.89 39.77 -12.01
CA GLU A 558 -0.89 39.43 -13.44
C GLU A 558 -1.76 38.20 -13.73
N ALA A 559 -1.62 37.15 -12.90
CA ALA A 559 -2.45 35.96 -13.02
C ALA A 559 -3.93 36.26 -12.75
N LEU A 560 -4.22 37.12 -11.77
CA LEU A 560 -5.57 37.49 -11.39
C LEU A 560 -6.25 38.32 -12.50
N GLN A 561 -5.59 39.36 -13.01
CA GLN A 561 -6.07 40.17 -14.14
C GLN A 561 -6.20 39.34 -15.42
N GLY A 562 -5.25 38.43 -15.66
CA GLY A 562 -5.31 37.45 -16.73
C GLY A 562 -6.55 36.55 -16.63
N CYS A 563 -6.93 36.13 -15.42
CA CYS A 563 -8.15 35.35 -15.19
C CYS A 563 -9.41 36.14 -15.49
N ILE A 564 -9.49 37.38 -15.00
CA ILE A 564 -10.63 38.27 -15.30
C ILE A 564 -10.79 38.44 -16.80
N LYS A 565 -9.70 38.75 -17.52
CA LYS A 565 -9.70 38.93 -18.97
C LYS A 565 -10.14 37.66 -19.71
N PHE A 566 -9.58 36.50 -19.34
CA PHE A 566 -9.96 35.21 -19.92
C PHE A 566 -11.46 34.96 -19.80
N ILE A 567 -12.03 35.19 -18.62
CA ILE A 567 -13.47 34.96 -18.38
C ILE A 567 -14.34 35.95 -19.15
N GLN A 568 -13.92 37.22 -19.25
CA GLN A 568 -14.65 38.23 -20.04
C GLN A 568 -14.73 37.84 -21.52
N GLU A 569 -13.60 37.49 -22.13
CA GLU A 569 -13.58 37.05 -23.53
C GLU A 569 -14.38 35.77 -23.75
N LEU A 570 -14.37 34.84 -22.79
CA LEU A 570 -15.17 33.62 -22.87
C LEU A 570 -16.68 33.93 -22.84
N ILE A 571 -17.10 34.86 -21.99
CA ILE A 571 -18.51 35.31 -21.93
C ILE A 571 -18.97 35.86 -23.28
N GLU A 572 -18.15 36.69 -23.95
CA GLU A 572 -18.49 37.27 -25.26
C GLU A 572 -18.75 36.20 -26.32
N VAL A 573 -17.93 35.14 -26.37
CA VAL A 573 -18.14 34.03 -27.30
C VAL A 573 -19.42 33.27 -26.93
N LEU A 574 -19.61 32.96 -25.65
CA LEU A 574 -20.77 32.22 -25.16
C LEU A 574 -22.09 32.97 -25.39
N GLN A 575 -22.13 34.29 -25.27
CA GLN A 575 -23.34 35.10 -25.53
C GLN A 575 -23.93 34.92 -26.93
N THR A 576 -23.09 34.53 -27.90
CA THR A 576 -23.49 34.30 -29.30
C THR A 576 -23.60 32.81 -29.66
N SER A 577 -23.33 31.92 -28.70
CA SER A 577 -23.36 30.46 -28.89
C SER A 577 -24.77 29.96 -29.13
N LYS A 578 -24.92 28.98 -30.03
CA LYS A 578 -26.18 28.24 -30.23
C LYS A 578 -26.14 26.85 -29.56
N ARG A 579 -25.20 26.65 -28.64
CA ARG A 579 -24.97 25.40 -27.90
C ARG A 579 -25.09 25.59 -26.41
N ILE A 580 -25.49 24.51 -25.76
CA ILE A 580 -25.51 24.36 -24.31
C ILE A 580 -24.27 23.57 -23.92
N PHE A 581 -23.54 24.07 -22.91
CA PHE A 581 -22.40 23.40 -22.31
C PHE A 581 -22.78 22.98 -20.90
N ARG A 582 -22.71 21.70 -20.56
CA ARG A 582 -23.03 21.22 -19.21
C ARG A 582 -21.84 20.48 -18.62
N ASN A 583 -21.70 20.59 -17.30
CA ASN A 583 -20.71 19.87 -16.51
C ASN A 583 -19.24 20.20 -16.86
N THR A 584 -18.98 21.43 -17.33
CA THR A 584 -17.63 21.95 -17.64
C THR A 584 -16.99 22.61 -16.42
N SER A 585 -15.68 22.86 -16.50
CA SER A 585 -14.93 23.55 -15.45
C SER A 585 -13.93 24.53 -16.02
N ILE A 586 -13.55 25.55 -15.25
CA ILE A 586 -12.35 26.33 -15.54
C ILE A 586 -11.25 25.94 -14.58
N LEU A 587 -10.12 25.54 -15.15
CA LEU A 587 -8.92 25.19 -14.43
C LEU A 587 -7.99 26.39 -14.40
N ILE A 588 -7.60 26.79 -13.20
CA ILE A 588 -6.66 27.89 -12.96
C ILE A 588 -5.45 27.29 -12.28
N ILE A 589 -4.27 27.54 -12.85
CA ILE A 589 -2.98 27.15 -12.29
C ILE A 589 -2.14 28.41 -12.15
N VAL A 590 -1.61 28.65 -10.96
CA VAL A 590 -0.79 29.82 -10.64
C VAL A 590 0.48 29.36 -9.93
N ASP A 591 1.63 29.64 -10.53
CA ASP A 591 2.92 29.56 -9.87
C ASP A 591 3.30 30.97 -9.39
N ASN A 592 3.05 31.22 -8.11
CA ASN A 592 3.26 32.53 -7.50
C ASN A 592 4.74 32.93 -7.46
N MET A 593 5.64 31.96 -7.31
CA MET A 593 7.09 32.19 -7.29
C MET A 593 7.63 32.55 -8.67
N ALA A 594 7.27 31.76 -9.68
CA ALA A 594 7.70 31.99 -11.06
C ALA A 594 6.90 33.09 -11.77
N LYS A 595 5.87 33.64 -11.12
CA LYS A 595 4.88 34.57 -11.70
C LYS A 595 4.28 34.05 -13.01
N LYS A 596 4.08 32.72 -13.11
CA LYS A 596 3.47 32.07 -14.27
C LYS A 596 2.05 31.66 -13.94
N TYR A 597 1.17 31.68 -14.94
CA TYR A 597 -0.19 31.17 -14.78
C TYR A 597 -0.73 30.56 -16.07
N ARG A 598 -1.70 29.65 -15.92
CA ARG A 598 -2.41 28.99 -17.02
C ARG A 598 -3.88 28.87 -16.64
N ILE A 599 -4.76 29.23 -17.57
CA ILE A 599 -6.21 29.25 -17.35
C ILE A 599 -6.87 28.66 -18.58
N LYS A 600 -7.63 27.58 -18.39
CA LYS A 600 -8.29 26.86 -19.48
C LYS A 600 -9.67 26.36 -19.09
N TRP A 601 -10.55 26.28 -20.08
CA TRP A 601 -11.88 25.69 -19.99
C TRP A 601 -11.80 24.21 -20.38
N ILE A 602 -12.32 23.32 -19.52
CA ILE A 602 -12.15 21.87 -19.60
C ILE A 602 -13.47 21.12 -19.30
N ASP A 603 -13.43 19.79 -19.40
CA ASP A 603 -14.52 18.85 -19.04
C ASP A 603 -15.81 18.95 -19.89
N PHE A 604 -15.66 18.97 -21.22
CA PHE A 604 -16.74 19.12 -22.21
C PHE A 604 -17.63 17.87 -22.40
N ASN A 605 -18.07 17.26 -21.30
CA ASN A 605 -18.80 15.99 -21.31
C ASN A 605 -20.16 16.04 -22.03
N TYR A 606 -20.82 17.20 -22.01
CA TYR A 606 -22.16 17.38 -22.54
C TYR A 606 -22.25 18.71 -23.28
N VAL A 607 -22.00 18.66 -24.59
CA VAL A 607 -22.18 19.79 -25.51
C VAL A 607 -23.27 19.42 -26.51
N MET A 608 -24.31 20.23 -26.59
CA MET A 608 -25.50 19.94 -27.42
C MET A 608 -26.07 21.19 -28.04
N LYS A 609 -26.82 21.03 -29.15
CA LYS A 609 -27.52 22.16 -29.78
C LYS A 609 -28.66 22.63 -28.87
N LEU A 610 -28.93 23.93 -28.91
CA LEU A 610 -30.04 24.52 -28.15
C LEU A 610 -31.40 23.87 -28.51
N SER A 611 -31.59 23.51 -29.79
CA SER A 611 -32.80 22.84 -30.30
C SER A 611 -33.01 21.43 -29.75
N ASP A 612 -31.96 20.79 -29.26
CA ASP A 612 -31.95 19.38 -28.88
C ASP A 612 -32.25 19.19 -27.38
N ASP A 613 -32.41 20.29 -26.61
CA ASP A 613 -32.82 20.29 -25.20
C ASP A 613 -34.34 20.16 -25.07
N CYS A 614 -34.87 19.02 -25.52
CA CYS A 614 -36.29 18.71 -25.58
C CYS A 614 -37.02 18.72 -24.22
N GLU A 615 -36.28 18.81 -23.11
CA GLU A 615 -36.79 18.86 -21.74
C GLU A 615 -36.84 20.29 -21.14
N ASN A 616 -36.35 21.31 -21.86
CA ASN A 616 -36.45 22.72 -21.48
C ASN A 616 -36.90 23.61 -22.65
N PRO A 617 -38.22 23.81 -22.84
CA PRO A 617 -38.77 24.61 -23.94
C PRO A 617 -38.37 26.10 -23.91
N GLN A 618 -37.76 26.59 -22.82
CA GLN A 618 -37.25 27.95 -22.68
C GLN A 618 -35.72 28.04 -22.70
N ALA A 619 -35.02 26.98 -23.16
CA ALA A 619 -33.57 26.98 -23.25
C ALA A 619 -33.07 28.19 -24.07
N GLN A 620 -32.40 29.12 -23.39
CA GLN A 620 -31.59 30.19 -23.98
C GLN A 620 -30.11 29.79 -23.90
N VAL A 621 -29.21 30.60 -24.48
CA VAL A 621 -27.77 30.56 -24.18
C VAL A 621 -27.60 30.36 -22.67
N ASP A 622 -26.77 29.41 -22.23
CA ASP A 622 -26.73 28.94 -20.85
C ASP A 622 -26.45 30.07 -19.84
N ASN A 623 -27.53 30.71 -19.38
CA ASN A 623 -27.51 31.82 -18.43
C ASN A 623 -26.86 31.40 -17.10
N ASN A 624 -26.76 30.09 -16.80
CA ASN A 624 -26.13 29.59 -15.58
C ASN A 624 -24.62 29.61 -15.66
N ILE A 625 -24.02 29.23 -16.79
CA ILE A 625 -22.57 29.36 -17.00
C ILE A 625 -22.21 30.84 -17.05
N ILE A 626 -22.90 31.64 -17.86
CA ILE A 626 -22.63 33.08 -17.96
C ILE A 626 -22.81 33.76 -16.60
N GLY A 627 -23.85 33.39 -15.85
CA GLY A 627 -24.09 33.89 -14.49
C GLY A 627 -22.97 33.53 -13.52
N GLY A 628 -22.55 32.26 -13.48
CA GLY A 628 -21.43 31.80 -12.65
C GLY A 628 -20.11 32.47 -13.01
N LEU A 629 -19.82 32.66 -14.29
CA LEU A 629 -18.63 33.38 -14.78
C LEU A 629 -18.65 34.86 -14.39
N LYS A 630 -19.80 35.55 -14.52
CA LYS A 630 -19.96 36.94 -14.07
C LYS A 630 -19.77 37.08 -12.56
N TYR A 631 -20.29 36.12 -11.80
CA TYR A 631 -20.11 36.09 -10.35
C TYR A 631 -18.64 35.84 -9.96
N LEU A 632 -17.94 34.93 -10.66
CA LEU A 632 -16.50 34.71 -10.49
C LEU A 632 -15.68 35.97 -10.78
N ILE A 633 -15.99 36.71 -11.86
CA ILE A 633 -15.36 38.02 -12.14
C ILE A 633 -15.56 39.00 -10.98
N SER A 634 -16.78 39.08 -10.43
CA SER A 634 -17.07 39.97 -9.29
C SER A 634 -16.18 39.63 -8.09
N MET A 635 -16.01 38.34 -7.80
CA MET A 635 -15.16 37.86 -6.71
C MET A 635 -13.68 38.16 -6.96
N LEU A 636 -13.18 37.89 -8.17
CA LEU A 636 -11.78 38.18 -8.53
C LEU A 636 -11.48 39.68 -8.45
N ARG A 637 -12.40 40.55 -8.90
CA ARG A 637 -12.23 42.01 -8.80
C ARG A 637 -12.19 42.51 -7.35
N GLN A 638 -12.96 41.90 -6.46
CA GLN A 638 -12.89 42.22 -5.03
C GLN A 638 -11.52 41.85 -4.45
N ILE A 639 -10.95 40.71 -4.87
CA ILE A 639 -9.61 40.28 -4.48
C ILE A 639 -8.54 41.22 -5.06
N ASP A 640 -8.66 41.65 -6.33
CA ASP A 640 -7.74 42.59 -6.98
C ASP A 640 -7.71 43.97 -6.31
N SER A 641 -8.85 44.40 -5.75
CA SER A 641 -9.04 45.72 -5.16
C SER A 641 -8.55 45.84 -3.71
N LYS A 642 -8.33 44.71 -3.04
CA LYS A 642 -7.69 44.65 -1.72
C LYS A 642 -6.18 44.64 -1.91
#